data_AF-A0AA39V2L3-F1
#
_entry.id   AF-A0AA39V2L3-F1
#
_cell.length_a   1.000
_cell.length_b   1.000
_cell.length_c   1.000
_cell.angle_alpha   90.00
_cell.angle_beta   90.00
_cell.angle_gamma   90.00
#
_symmetry.space_group_name_H-M   'P 1'
#
loop_
_entity.id
_entity.type
_entity.pdbx_description
1 polymer ?
#
loop_
_entity_poly.entity_id
_entity_poly.type
_entity_poly.pdbx_seq_one_letter_code
_entity_poly.pdbx_strand_id
1 'polypeptide(L)'
;MTTPTADTGVMDLSETSLLYLAARDAHEDVVKAILASATMSNDLLNKAEASNGWTPLFIACINGHLPIVRLLLEAGAERRLCDLAGWTEKEHAVFRGHMKVAELLAAAEFGEYEKPLSSVTLRAGIVRPGDSLRCTLKKEIKAASRLEAPETIPSFCRLPRDCSHIFVTLGPSNTRSHLKFVDLDRQRCDLSNDAELGVMIESGGIKSISGYSIKLPILDDMINKPLHFTTTEDLENLRLVFQVFFTSSVHDSAMQIIGTGVILLRNLHVGFAHNRGSLMRDFTVPILENGSMTYIGTVTTSILLVTPFLPHCPNLPRPSPGFWEPGSTQVVGHRGFGANSTARTNLQLGENTVQSFLTAYRLGASCVEFDVQLTKDYVPVIFHDFLVMETGGDVPLHMLTFDQFMHLSHSQVPKRGPKKRSHSLSAYNDRSHELLERMKYTEEGLQNSIKGNLRGYSIQELSSTLEQLLTELPESIAFNVEIKYPMLWEAEDRGMEPYAMELNFYVDTILSMIFRLCGNRNITLSSFSPEICILLAYKQETFPILFISKAGTVPVGDIRAGSLKGAIDFAQAWGLAGIVVLSDPFVMCPRLLTYAKDSGLVVGSYGNFGTYGNLTDEPECAVIQAEAGLDAIMTNKVRLISEALSKTVRAG
;
A
#
# COMPACT_ATOMS: atom_id res chain seq x y z
N MET A 1 -56.58 -4.01 -34.99
CA MET A 1 -55.44 -4.97 -34.99
C MET A 1 -54.26 -4.25 -34.38
N THR A 2 -54.10 -4.45 -33.08
CA THR A 2 -52.95 -4.05 -32.28
C THR A 2 -51.92 -5.17 -32.35
N THR A 3 -50.65 -4.83 -32.58
CA THR A 3 -49.53 -5.67 -32.15
C THR A 3 -48.52 -4.74 -31.48
N PRO A 4 -48.11 -5.03 -30.22
CA PRO A 4 -47.07 -4.30 -29.52
C PRO A 4 -45.71 -4.93 -29.87
N THR A 5 -44.73 -4.11 -30.27
CA THR A 5 -43.35 -4.56 -30.44
C THR A 5 -42.54 -4.21 -29.20
N ALA A 6 -42.13 -5.29 -28.54
CA ALA A 6 -41.00 -5.50 -27.63
C ALA A 6 -40.21 -4.27 -27.14
N ASP A 7 -40.27 -4.10 -25.82
CA ASP A 7 -39.35 -3.33 -25.00
C ASP A 7 -38.03 -4.12 -24.88
N THR A 8 -37.08 -3.83 -25.76
CA THR A 8 -35.69 -4.25 -25.59
C THR A 8 -34.95 -3.13 -24.86
N GLY A 9 -34.44 -3.41 -23.67
CA GLY A 9 -33.65 -2.49 -22.85
C GLY A 9 -32.33 -2.07 -23.51
N VAL A 10 -32.42 -1.15 -24.47
CA VAL A 10 -31.29 -0.42 -25.04
C VAL A 10 -31.08 0.80 -24.16
N MET A 11 -29.92 0.90 -23.51
CA MET A 11 -29.50 2.10 -22.79
C MET A 11 -29.62 3.31 -23.72
N ASP A 12 -30.21 4.40 -23.22
CA ASP A 12 -30.38 5.64 -23.96
C ASP A 12 -29.01 6.25 -24.33
N LEU A 13 -28.60 6.08 -25.59
CA LEU A 13 -27.37 6.65 -26.18
C LEU A 13 -27.48 8.17 -26.39
N SER A 14 -28.61 8.81 -26.08
CA SER A 14 -28.88 10.19 -26.51
C SER A 14 -28.13 11.28 -25.72
N GLU A 15 -27.68 11.00 -24.49
CA GLU A 15 -27.02 12.01 -23.65
C GLU A 15 -25.48 11.98 -23.70
N THR A 16 -24.87 10.80 -23.86
CA THR A 16 -23.41 10.60 -23.77
C THR A 16 -22.72 10.67 -25.14
N SER A 17 -21.68 11.51 -25.28
CA SER A 17 -20.90 11.62 -26.53
C SER A 17 -20.17 10.31 -26.86
N LEU A 18 -20.13 9.91 -28.15
CA LEU A 18 -19.34 8.75 -28.60
C LEU A 18 -17.86 8.86 -28.18
N LEU A 19 -17.33 10.09 -28.18
CA LEU A 19 -15.97 10.39 -27.72
C LEU A 19 -15.77 10.05 -26.24
N TYR A 20 -16.79 10.28 -25.40
CA TYR A 20 -16.75 9.93 -23.98
C TYR A 20 -16.68 8.41 -23.78
N LEU A 21 -17.50 7.64 -24.50
CA LEU A 21 -17.48 6.17 -24.40
C LEU A 21 -16.14 5.60 -24.88
N ALA A 22 -15.63 6.09 -26.03
CA ALA A 22 -14.34 5.67 -26.54
C ALA A 22 -13.19 6.03 -25.58
N ALA A 23 -13.25 7.21 -24.96
CA ALA A 23 -12.29 7.62 -23.94
C ALA A 23 -12.38 6.76 -22.68
N ARG A 24 -13.58 6.43 -22.21
CA ARG A 24 -13.82 5.59 -21.02
C ARG A 24 -13.26 4.18 -21.22
N ASP A 25 -13.54 3.57 -22.37
CA ASP A 25 -13.29 2.16 -22.65
C ASP A 25 -11.91 1.91 -23.32
N ALA A 26 -11.00 2.90 -23.25
CA ALA A 26 -9.63 2.83 -23.75
C ALA A 26 -9.48 2.59 -25.26
N HIS A 27 -10.47 2.99 -26.07
CA HIS A 27 -10.44 2.79 -27.52
C HIS A 27 -9.67 3.90 -28.24
N GLU A 28 -8.34 3.88 -28.11
CA GLU A 28 -7.44 4.91 -28.64
C GLU A 28 -7.64 5.19 -30.14
N ASP A 29 -7.78 4.15 -30.97
CA ASP A 29 -7.96 4.30 -32.41
C ASP A 29 -9.29 4.97 -32.78
N VAL A 30 -10.34 4.67 -32.01
CA VAL A 30 -11.65 5.30 -32.16
C VAL A 30 -11.58 6.77 -31.77
N VAL A 31 -10.89 7.10 -30.66
CA VAL A 31 -10.62 8.48 -30.26
C VAL A 31 -9.89 9.24 -31.36
N LYS A 32 -8.82 8.68 -31.94
CA LYS A 32 -8.08 9.31 -33.06
C LYS A 32 -8.98 9.57 -34.27
N ALA A 33 -9.77 8.58 -34.67
CA ALA A 33 -10.67 8.69 -35.81
C ALA A 33 -11.75 9.76 -35.58
N ILE A 34 -12.31 9.82 -34.37
CA ILE A 34 -13.29 10.84 -33.99
C ILE A 34 -12.65 12.23 -34.03
N LEU A 35 -11.48 12.42 -33.40
CA LEU A 35 -10.77 13.72 -33.36
C LEU A 35 -10.34 14.21 -34.75
N ALA A 36 -10.08 13.32 -35.71
CA ALA A 36 -9.76 13.67 -37.09
C ALA A 36 -11.00 13.99 -37.96
N SER A 37 -12.22 13.80 -37.46
CA SER A 37 -13.46 14.06 -38.20
C SER A 37 -13.71 15.56 -38.36
N ALA A 38 -14.18 15.97 -39.55
CA ALA A 38 -14.62 17.35 -39.81
C ALA A 38 -15.85 17.77 -38.97
N THR A 39 -16.52 16.82 -38.31
CA THR A 39 -17.66 17.08 -37.42
C THR A 39 -17.26 17.39 -35.98
N MET A 40 -15.98 17.27 -35.60
CA MET A 40 -15.54 17.63 -34.25
C MET A 40 -15.51 19.14 -34.03
N SER A 41 -16.27 19.58 -33.04
CA SER A 41 -16.31 20.95 -32.54
C SER A 41 -15.80 21.00 -31.10
N ASN A 42 -15.44 22.21 -30.62
CA ASN A 42 -15.04 22.42 -29.23
C ASN A 42 -16.14 21.99 -28.24
N ASP A 43 -17.42 22.20 -28.60
CA ASP A 43 -18.55 21.80 -27.76
C ASP A 43 -18.64 20.28 -27.59
N LEU A 44 -18.34 19.50 -28.63
CA LEU A 44 -18.35 18.02 -28.55
C LEU A 44 -17.12 17.48 -27.82
N LEU A 45 -15.97 18.15 -27.96
CA LEU A 45 -14.72 17.80 -27.28
C LEU A 45 -14.87 17.92 -25.76
N ASN A 46 -15.61 18.93 -25.30
CA ASN A 46 -15.80 19.25 -23.89
C ASN A 46 -17.21 18.92 -23.37
N LYS A 47 -18.01 18.16 -24.14
CA LYS A 47 -19.36 17.78 -23.71
C LYS A 47 -19.30 16.90 -22.47
N ALA A 48 -19.76 17.43 -21.35
CA ALA A 48 -19.90 16.72 -20.08
C ALA A 48 -21.10 15.76 -20.11
N GLU A 49 -20.97 14.62 -19.45
CA GLU A 49 -22.09 13.73 -19.17
C GLU A 49 -22.95 14.24 -17.99
N ALA A 50 -24.23 13.88 -17.96
CA ALA A 50 -25.22 14.52 -17.09
C ALA A 50 -25.09 14.17 -15.59
N SER A 51 -24.53 13.01 -15.26
CA SER A 51 -24.56 12.42 -13.92
C SER A 51 -23.53 13.04 -12.98
N ASN A 52 -22.30 13.25 -13.45
CA ASN A 52 -21.18 13.78 -12.68
C ASN A 52 -20.54 15.01 -13.34
N GLY A 53 -20.95 15.38 -14.55
CA GLY A 53 -20.33 16.48 -15.28
C GLY A 53 -18.99 16.12 -15.91
N TRP A 54 -18.69 14.83 -16.10
CA TRP A 54 -17.39 14.40 -16.63
C TRP A 54 -17.30 14.56 -18.15
N THR A 55 -16.25 15.24 -18.62
CA THR A 55 -15.92 15.34 -20.05
C THR A 55 -15.13 14.11 -20.52
N PRO A 56 -14.92 13.92 -21.83
CA PRO A 56 -14.05 12.87 -22.35
C PRO A 56 -12.62 12.89 -21.77
N LEU A 57 -12.05 14.10 -21.56
CA LEU A 57 -10.74 14.24 -20.91
C LEU A 57 -10.82 13.77 -19.46
N PHE A 58 -11.89 14.15 -18.76
CA PHE A 58 -12.10 13.84 -17.35
C PHE A 58 -12.16 12.32 -17.12
N ILE A 59 -12.98 11.60 -17.89
CA ILE A 59 -13.10 10.14 -17.76
C ILE A 59 -11.81 9.40 -18.17
N ALA A 60 -11.09 9.91 -19.18
CA ALA A 60 -9.78 9.36 -19.53
C ALA A 60 -8.76 9.52 -18.40
N CYS A 61 -8.83 10.64 -17.66
CA CYS A 61 -7.97 10.87 -16.49
C CYS A 61 -8.35 9.99 -15.30
N ILE A 62 -9.66 9.84 -15.04
CA ILE A 62 -10.20 8.95 -14.00
C ILE A 62 -9.75 7.50 -14.21
N ASN A 63 -9.72 7.03 -15.47
CA ASN A 63 -9.35 5.66 -15.79
C ASN A 63 -7.85 5.48 -16.09
N GLY A 64 -7.06 6.56 -16.05
CA GLY A 64 -5.61 6.49 -16.24
C GLY A 64 -5.16 6.25 -17.68
N HIS A 65 -6.00 6.53 -18.68
CA HIS A 65 -5.74 6.26 -20.09
C HIS A 65 -4.80 7.29 -20.71
N LEU A 66 -3.54 7.25 -20.29
CA LEU A 66 -2.50 8.23 -20.63
C LEU A 66 -2.39 8.55 -22.14
N PRO A 67 -2.45 7.58 -23.08
CA PRO A 67 -2.43 7.90 -24.52
C PRO A 67 -3.63 8.75 -24.96
N ILE A 68 -4.83 8.43 -24.47
CA ILE A 68 -6.07 9.17 -24.78
C ILE A 68 -6.02 10.57 -24.16
N VAL A 69 -5.53 10.71 -22.94
CA VAL A 69 -5.32 12.02 -22.31
C VAL A 69 -4.43 12.91 -23.18
N ARG A 70 -3.31 12.39 -23.71
CA ARG A 70 -2.45 13.16 -24.63
C ARG A 70 -3.20 13.62 -25.87
N LEU A 71 -3.92 12.71 -26.53
CA LEU A 71 -4.68 13.02 -27.75
C LEU A 71 -5.74 14.11 -27.51
N LEU A 72 -6.47 14.02 -26.40
CA LEU A 72 -7.50 15.00 -26.05
C LEU A 72 -6.88 16.38 -25.73
N LEU A 73 -5.75 16.41 -25.02
CA LEU A 73 -5.02 17.66 -24.74
C LEU A 73 -4.46 18.28 -26.03
N GLU A 74 -3.90 17.48 -26.94
CA GLU A 74 -3.41 17.92 -28.25
C GLU A 74 -4.55 18.47 -29.14
N ALA A 75 -5.76 17.93 -29.00
CA ALA A 75 -6.96 18.42 -29.67
C ALA A 75 -7.55 19.69 -29.04
N GLY A 76 -6.99 20.18 -27.92
CA GLY A 76 -7.43 21.41 -27.26
C GLY A 76 -8.55 21.22 -26.24
N ALA A 77 -8.69 20.03 -25.65
CA ALA A 77 -9.67 19.81 -24.59
C ALA A 77 -9.45 20.79 -23.41
N GLU A 78 -10.55 21.32 -22.89
CA GLU A 78 -10.54 22.24 -21.75
C GLU A 78 -10.09 21.52 -20.48
N ARG A 79 -9.38 22.27 -19.64
CA ARG A 79 -8.70 21.77 -18.44
C ARG A 79 -9.17 22.52 -17.22
N ARG A 80 -8.95 21.93 -16.05
CA ARG A 80 -9.35 22.46 -14.75
C ARG A 80 -10.86 22.67 -14.68
N LEU A 81 -11.60 21.83 -15.39
CA LEU A 81 -13.03 21.75 -15.20
C LEU A 81 -13.27 21.05 -13.87
N CYS A 82 -14.21 21.57 -13.09
CA CYS A 82 -14.65 20.87 -11.90
C CYS A 82 -15.83 19.98 -12.28
N ASP A 83 -15.84 18.76 -11.76
CA ASP A 83 -17.04 17.93 -11.75
C ASP A 83 -18.10 18.51 -10.79
N LEU A 84 -19.27 17.87 -10.73
CA LEU A 84 -20.35 18.30 -9.85
C LEU A 84 -19.99 18.26 -8.35
N ALA A 85 -18.93 17.54 -7.96
CA ALA A 85 -18.40 17.49 -6.60
C ALA A 85 -17.30 18.54 -6.34
N GLY A 86 -16.92 19.35 -7.33
CA GLY A 86 -15.89 20.36 -7.20
C GLY A 86 -14.45 19.82 -7.29
N TRP A 87 -14.27 18.63 -7.87
CA TRP A 87 -12.98 18.00 -8.12
C TRP A 87 -12.52 18.23 -9.55
N THR A 88 -11.23 18.43 -9.72
CA THR A 88 -10.59 18.55 -11.04
C THR A 88 -10.18 17.19 -11.60
N GLU A 89 -9.95 17.11 -12.91
CA GLU A 89 -9.46 15.90 -13.55
C GLU A 89 -8.09 15.44 -12.99
N LYS A 90 -7.26 16.41 -12.57
CA LYS A 90 -5.96 16.15 -11.92
C LYS A 90 -6.12 15.53 -10.53
N GLU A 91 -7.04 16.05 -9.72
CA GLU A 91 -7.31 15.50 -8.39
C GLU A 91 -7.82 14.06 -8.48
N HIS A 92 -8.71 13.76 -9.42
CA HIS A 92 -9.15 12.38 -9.68
C HIS A 92 -8.01 11.47 -10.12
N ALA A 93 -7.15 11.94 -11.03
CA ALA A 93 -5.99 11.17 -11.48
C ALA A 93 -5.06 10.85 -10.29
N VAL A 94 -4.73 11.84 -9.45
CA VAL A 94 -3.88 11.64 -8.26
C VAL A 94 -4.55 10.70 -7.25
N PHE A 95 -5.83 10.93 -6.94
CA PHE A 95 -6.58 10.14 -5.96
C PHE A 95 -6.67 8.65 -6.35
N ARG A 96 -6.73 8.37 -7.65
CA ARG A 96 -6.79 7.02 -8.23
C ARG A 96 -5.41 6.44 -8.57
N GLY A 97 -4.33 7.13 -8.24
CA GLY A 97 -2.97 6.65 -8.44
C GLY A 97 -2.44 6.76 -9.88
N HIS A 98 -3.11 7.52 -10.75
CA HIS A 98 -2.69 7.75 -12.14
C HIS A 98 -1.67 8.90 -12.22
N MET A 99 -0.54 8.74 -11.52
CA MET A 99 0.43 9.84 -11.32
C MET A 99 1.02 10.37 -12.63
N LYS A 100 1.30 9.50 -13.62
CA LYS A 100 1.79 9.93 -14.95
C LYS A 100 0.78 10.82 -15.70
N VAL A 101 -0.52 10.59 -15.49
CA VAL A 101 -1.57 11.46 -16.04
C VAL A 101 -1.58 12.79 -15.31
N ALA A 102 -1.48 12.77 -13.97
CA ALA A 102 -1.41 13.98 -13.17
C ALA A 102 -0.17 14.84 -13.50
N GLU A 103 0.98 14.22 -13.74
CA GLU A 103 2.20 14.89 -14.20
C GLU A 103 2.01 15.55 -15.57
N LEU A 104 1.39 14.86 -16.53
CA LEU A 104 1.06 15.42 -17.84
C LEU A 104 0.11 16.63 -17.71
N LEU A 105 -0.90 16.50 -16.86
CA LEU A 105 -1.83 17.59 -16.53
C LEU A 105 -1.17 18.74 -15.75
N ALA A 106 -0.03 18.54 -15.10
CA ALA A 106 0.74 19.60 -14.44
C ALA A 106 1.74 20.26 -15.42
N ALA A 107 2.44 19.48 -16.25
CA ALA A 107 3.42 19.99 -17.19
C ALA A 107 2.79 20.90 -18.26
N ALA A 108 1.64 20.51 -18.78
CA ALA A 108 0.95 21.31 -19.77
C ALA A 108 0.38 22.62 -19.18
N GLU A 109 0.45 22.86 -17.85
CA GLU A 109 0.09 24.16 -17.24
C GLU A 109 1.09 25.28 -17.60
N PHE A 110 2.29 24.92 -18.11
CA PHE A 110 3.35 25.86 -18.45
C PHE A 110 3.58 26.06 -19.97
N GLY A 111 2.73 25.48 -20.82
CA GLY A 111 2.67 25.85 -22.25
C GLY A 111 3.87 25.46 -23.12
N GLU A 112 4.60 24.38 -22.80
CA GLU A 112 5.63 23.84 -23.70
C GLU A 112 5.32 22.38 -24.08
N TYR A 113 4.84 22.18 -25.30
CA TYR A 113 4.86 20.90 -26.00
C TYR A 113 6.09 20.89 -26.91
N GLU A 114 7.17 20.20 -26.51
CA GLU A 114 8.17 19.74 -27.48
C GLU A 114 8.31 18.20 -27.48
N LYS A 115 8.51 17.71 -28.71
CA LYS A 115 8.37 16.38 -29.31
C LYS A 115 9.29 15.26 -28.74
N PRO A 116 9.16 14.00 -29.20
CA PRO A 116 9.16 12.80 -28.36
C PRO A 116 10.53 12.38 -27.82
N LEU A 117 10.52 11.74 -26.66
CA LEU A 117 11.68 11.13 -26.01
C LEU A 117 12.35 10.10 -26.92
N SER A 118 13.47 10.49 -27.53
CA SER A 118 14.57 9.58 -27.79
C SER A 118 15.74 9.93 -26.86
N SER A 119 16.40 8.88 -26.37
CA SER A 119 17.48 8.88 -25.40
C SER A 119 18.44 10.08 -25.50
N VAL A 120 18.61 10.85 -24.41
CA VAL A 120 19.88 11.36 -23.86
C VAL A 120 19.60 12.24 -22.62
N THR A 121 20.22 11.83 -21.51
CA THR A 121 20.65 12.60 -20.32
C THR A 121 20.02 13.98 -20.06
N LEU A 122 18.94 14.02 -19.26
CA LEU A 122 18.44 15.24 -18.64
C LEU A 122 19.47 15.77 -17.63
N ARG A 123 20.23 16.80 -18.03
CA ARG A 123 20.81 17.74 -17.05
C ARG A 123 19.66 18.57 -16.50
N ALA A 124 19.40 18.40 -15.21
CA ALA A 124 18.39 19.08 -14.43
C ALA A 124 18.49 20.61 -14.55
N GLY A 125 17.54 21.22 -15.25
CA GLY A 125 17.09 22.59 -15.02
C GLY A 125 15.89 22.54 -14.09
N ILE A 126 16.15 22.65 -12.78
CA ILE A 126 15.13 22.65 -11.74
C ILE A 126 14.32 23.95 -11.89
N VAL A 127 13.06 23.85 -12.32
CA VAL A 127 12.07 24.90 -12.00
C VAL A 127 11.80 24.76 -10.51
N ARG A 128 12.50 25.57 -9.71
CA ARG A 128 12.20 25.72 -8.29
C ARG A 128 10.78 26.30 -8.18
N PRO A 129 9.93 25.85 -7.24
CA PRO A 129 8.65 26.48 -6.99
C PRO A 129 8.87 27.97 -6.68
N GLY A 130 8.56 28.85 -7.63
CA GLY A 130 8.59 30.29 -7.40
C GLY A 130 7.43 30.73 -6.53
N ASP A 131 7.55 31.92 -5.94
CA ASP A 131 6.53 32.59 -5.09
C ASP A 131 5.10 32.62 -5.69
N SER A 132 4.98 32.45 -7.02
CA SER A 132 3.72 32.32 -7.75
C SER A 132 2.91 31.07 -7.36
N LEU A 133 3.57 29.90 -7.20
CA LEU A 133 2.89 28.64 -6.84
C LEU A 133 2.29 28.75 -5.43
N ARG A 134 3.04 29.38 -4.51
CA ARG A 134 2.64 29.63 -3.12
C ARG A 134 1.40 30.52 -3.03
N CYS A 135 1.22 31.46 -3.96
CA CYS A 135 0.06 32.36 -4.00
C CYS A 135 -1.21 31.66 -4.51
N THR A 136 -1.08 30.76 -5.49
CA THR A 136 -2.17 29.92 -6.00
C THR A 136 -2.58 28.86 -4.97
N LEU A 137 -1.62 28.17 -4.36
CA LEU A 137 -1.85 27.18 -3.30
C LEU A 137 -2.52 27.79 -2.06
N LYS A 138 -2.12 28.99 -1.64
CA LYS A 138 -2.79 29.71 -0.53
C LYS A 138 -4.26 30.01 -0.81
N LYS A 139 -4.65 30.24 -2.07
CA LYS A 139 -6.05 30.44 -2.45
C LYS A 139 -6.84 29.13 -2.38
N GLU A 140 -6.24 28.03 -2.82
CA GLU A 140 -6.83 26.68 -2.78
C GLU A 140 -7.01 26.17 -1.34
N ILE A 141 -6.01 26.36 -0.47
CA ILE A 141 -6.07 26.01 0.97
C ILE A 141 -7.13 26.86 1.70
N LYS A 142 -7.21 28.16 1.40
CA LYS A 142 -8.17 29.07 2.05
C LYS A 142 -9.63 28.78 1.67
N ALA A 143 -9.88 28.25 0.48
CA ALA A 143 -11.21 27.79 0.06
C ALA A 143 -11.68 26.53 0.83
N ALA A 144 -10.74 25.66 1.26
CA ALA A 144 -11.03 24.41 1.97
C ALA A 144 -11.32 24.59 3.47
N SER A 145 -10.87 25.68 4.10
CA SER A 145 -10.97 25.94 5.56
C SER A 145 -12.38 26.21 6.13
N ARG A 146 -13.47 25.82 5.45
CA ARG A 146 -14.86 26.14 5.84
C ARG A 146 -15.69 24.97 6.39
N LEU A 147 -15.09 23.84 6.74
CA LEU A 147 -15.81 22.69 7.28
C LEU A 147 -15.15 22.26 8.61
N GLU A 148 -15.99 22.15 9.64
CA GLU A 148 -15.58 21.81 11.00
C GLU A 148 -15.12 20.34 11.07
N ALA A 149 -14.02 20.11 11.80
CA ALA A 149 -13.41 18.79 11.95
C ALA A 149 -14.32 17.84 12.76
N PRO A 150 -14.48 16.58 12.36
CA PRO A 150 -15.22 15.61 13.15
C PRO A 150 -14.45 15.22 14.43
N GLU A 151 -15.14 15.27 15.56
CA GLU A 151 -14.69 14.72 16.82
C GLU A 151 -14.84 13.19 16.81
N THR A 152 -13.81 12.50 17.33
CA THR A 152 -13.71 11.07 17.69
C THR A 152 -13.27 10.08 16.59
N ILE A 153 -12.18 9.38 16.93
CA ILE A 153 -11.63 8.20 16.21
C ILE A 153 -12.67 7.07 16.27
N PRO A 154 -12.98 6.36 15.17
CA PRO A 154 -13.96 5.29 15.16
C PRO A 154 -13.65 4.21 16.21
N SER A 155 -14.69 3.76 16.91
CA SER A 155 -14.58 2.66 17.86
C SER A 155 -14.18 1.36 17.16
N PHE A 156 -13.07 0.76 17.58
CA PHE A 156 -12.50 -0.50 17.09
C PHE A 156 -13.54 -1.62 16.93
N CYS A 157 -13.41 -2.42 15.85
CA CYS A 157 -14.21 -3.62 15.63
C CYS A 157 -14.03 -4.63 16.78
N ARG A 158 -15.09 -4.81 17.58
CA ARG A 158 -15.17 -5.72 18.73
C ARG A 158 -15.53 -7.15 18.31
N LEU A 159 -14.72 -7.76 17.45
CA LEU A 159 -14.94 -9.17 17.07
C LEU A 159 -14.32 -10.13 18.10
N PRO A 160 -14.84 -11.36 18.26
CA PRO A 160 -14.27 -12.35 19.18
C PRO A 160 -12.82 -12.66 18.81
N ARG A 161 -11.91 -12.68 19.79
CA ARG A 161 -10.45 -12.87 19.58
C ARG A 161 -9.95 -14.26 19.97
N ASP A 162 -10.84 -15.06 20.55
CA ASP A 162 -10.65 -16.43 21.00
C ASP A 162 -10.98 -17.46 19.91
N CYS A 163 -11.28 -17.01 18.69
CA CYS A 163 -11.58 -17.85 17.54
C CYS A 163 -10.72 -17.48 16.32
N SER A 164 -10.62 -18.43 15.38
CA SER A 164 -9.96 -18.21 14.10
C SER A 164 -10.90 -17.48 13.15
N HIS A 165 -10.35 -16.57 12.36
CA HIS A 165 -11.06 -15.82 11.32
C HIS A 165 -10.59 -16.30 9.95
N ILE A 166 -11.54 -16.47 9.04
CA ILE A 166 -11.29 -16.91 7.67
C ILE A 166 -11.89 -15.84 6.77
N PHE A 167 -11.03 -15.13 6.03
CA PHE A 167 -11.43 -14.13 5.07
C PHE A 167 -11.29 -14.70 3.66
N VAL A 168 -12.38 -14.63 2.89
CA VAL A 168 -12.46 -15.12 1.53
C VAL A 168 -12.82 -13.93 0.64
N THR A 169 -11.83 -13.40 -0.06
CA THR A 169 -12.03 -12.35 -1.08
C THR A 169 -12.26 -13.04 -2.41
N LEU A 170 -13.35 -12.72 -3.09
CA LEU A 170 -13.55 -13.22 -4.45
C LEU A 170 -12.67 -12.43 -5.42
N GLY A 171 -11.95 -13.14 -6.28
CA GLY A 171 -10.97 -12.58 -7.21
C GLY A 171 -9.56 -12.45 -6.64
N PRO A 172 -8.57 -12.23 -7.52
CA PRO A 172 -7.20 -12.03 -7.13
C PRO A 172 -6.98 -10.63 -6.54
N SER A 173 -6.15 -10.54 -5.50
CA SER A 173 -5.66 -9.25 -4.97
C SER A 173 -4.44 -8.73 -5.76
N ASN A 174 -3.80 -9.61 -6.54
CA ASN A 174 -2.58 -9.32 -7.28
C ASN A 174 -2.86 -8.51 -8.56
N THR A 175 -2.21 -7.35 -8.70
CA THR A 175 -2.30 -6.46 -9.87
C THR A 175 -1.79 -7.06 -11.17
N ARG A 176 -0.93 -8.10 -11.13
CA ARG A 176 -0.45 -8.85 -12.30
C ARG A 176 -1.39 -9.98 -12.72
N SER A 177 -2.43 -10.27 -11.93
CA SER A 177 -3.34 -11.37 -12.25
C SER A 177 -4.35 -10.95 -13.32
N HIS A 178 -4.53 -11.82 -14.30
CA HIS A 178 -5.57 -11.69 -15.34
C HIS A 178 -6.73 -12.67 -15.14
N LEU A 179 -6.77 -13.33 -13.98
CA LEU A 179 -7.78 -14.33 -13.67
C LEU A 179 -9.14 -13.67 -13.42
N LYS A 180 -10.21 -14.28 -13.95
CA LYS A 180 -11.57 -13.86 -13.66
C LYS A 180 -12.00 -14.40 -12.28
N PHE A 181 -12.87 -13.64 -11.62
CA PHE A 181 -13.52 -14.01 -10.35
C PHE A 181 -14.24 -15.36 -10.46
N VAL A 182 -15.13 -15.45 -11.45
CA VAL A 182 -15.96 -16.61 -11.75
C VAL A 182 -15.97 -16.78 -13.27
N ASP A 183 -15.45 -17.91 -13.75
CA ASP A 183 -15.38 -18.24 -15.18
C ASP A 183 -16.15 -19.53 -15.41
N LEU A 184 -17.46 -19.40 -15.62
CA LEU A 184 -18.37 -20.52 -15.89
C LEU A 184 -18.62 -20.65 -17.40
N ASP A 185 -18.68 -21.89 -17.89
CA ASP A 185 -19.02 -22.20 -19.26
C ASP A 185 -20.50 -21.91 -19.51
N ARG A 186 -20.76 -20.76 -20.16
CA ARG A 186 -22.12 -20.28 -20.44
C ARG A 186 -22.88 -21.07 -21.48
N GLN A 187 -22.24 -21.96 -22.23
CA GLN A 187 -22.94 -22.82 -23.18
C GLN A 187 -23.47 -24.08 -22.50
N ARG A 188 -22.86 -24.49 -21.37
CA ARG A 188 -23.24 -25.70 -20.62
C ARG A 188 -24.18 -25.40 -19.46
N CYS A 189 -23.98 -24.26 -18.80
CA CYS A 189 -24.91 -23.75 -17.82
C CYS A 189 -25.89 -22.86 -18.58
N ASP A 190 -27.17 -23.20 -18.66
CA ASP A 190 -28.22 -22.32 -19.19
C ASP A 190 -28.35 -21.10 -18.24
N LEU A 191 -27.37 -20.20 -18.32
CA LEU A 191 -27.19 -19.02 -17.48
C LEU A 191 -28.26 -18.00 -17.86
N SER A 192 -29.51 -18.29 -17.48
CA SER A 192 -30.49 -17.24 -17.23
C SER A 192 -29.89 -16.24 -16.22
N ASN A 193 -30.39 -15.01 -16.21
CA ASN A 193 -29.85 -13.92 -15.38
C ASN A 193 -29.95 -14.15 -13.85
N ASP A 194 -30.35 -15.34 -13.40
CA ASP A 194 -30.67 -15.67 -11.99
C ASP A 194 -29.76 -16.76 -11.40
N ALA A 195 -28.46 -16.71 -11.70
CA ALA A 195 -27.47 -17.60 -11.07
C ALA A 195 -26.95 -17.02 -9.75
N GLU A 196 -26.75 -17.89 -8.76
CA GLU A 196 -26.14 -17.53 -7.47
C GLU A 196 -24.93 -18.41 -7.15
N LEU A 197 -23.91 -17.83 -6.54
CA LEU A 197 -22.75 -18.52 -5.98
C LEU A 197 -22.88 -18.56 -4.46
N GLY A 198 -23.07 -19.75 -3.91
CA GLY A 198 -22.95 -20.01 -2.48
C GLY A 198 -21.50 -20.29 -2.09
N VAL A 199 -21.04 -19.66 -1.00
CA VAL A 199 -19.72 -19.89 -0.40
C VAL A 199 -19.92 -20.27 1.05
N MET A 200 -19.47 -21.45 1.45
CA MET A 200 -19.76 -22.03 2.77
C MET A 200 -18.53 -22.67 3.40
N ILE A 201 -18.50 -22.68 4.73
CA ILE A 201 -17.53 -23.46 5.51
C ILE A 201 -18.20 -24.69 6.11
N GLU A 202 -17.58 -25.84 5.91
CA GLU A 202 -18.03 -27.12 6.45
C GLU A 202 -16.92 -27.79 7.26
N SER A 203 -17.32 -28.42 8.37
CA SER A 203 -16.48 -29.37 9.10
C SER A 203 -16.63 -30.78 8.53
N GLY A 204 -15.67 -31.66 8.78
CA GLY A 204 -15.57 -33.04 8.25
C GLY A 204 -16.78 -33.98 8.47
N GLY A 205 -17.89 -33.49 9.04
CA GLY A 205 -19.17 -34.17 9.24
C GLY A 205 -20.39 -33.49 8.59
N ILE A 206 -20.26 -32.91 7.37
CA ILE A 206 -21.35 -32.41 6.49
C ILE A 206 -22.18 -31.23 7.05
N LYS A 207 -22.03 -30.89 8.33
CA LYS A 207 -22.75 -29.75 8.92
C LYS A 207 -22.13 -28.44 8.43
N SER A 208 -22.88 -27.68 7.64
CA SER A 208 -22.54 -26.29 7.29
C SER A 208 -22.47 -25.47 8.57
N ILE A 209 -21.32 -24.81 8.79
CA ILE A 209 -21.09 -23.95 9.95
C ILE A 209 -21.66 -22.56 9.67
N SER A 210 -21.46 -22.06 8.45
CA SER A 210 -21.88 -20.74 7.99
C SER A 210 -21.72 -20.62 6.47
N GLY A 211 -22.48 -19.70 5.85
CA GLY A 211 -22.51 -19.54 4.41
C GLY A 211 -23.03 -18.20 3.92
N TYR A 212 -22.61 -17.82 2.71
CA TYR A 212 -23.05 -16.63 1.97
C TYR A 212 -23.64 -17.05 0.61
N SER A 213 -24.60 -16.29 0.09
CA SER A 213 -25.06 -16.40 -1.30
C SER A 213 -24.83 -15.08 -2.03
N ILE A 214 -24.31 -15.15 -3.25
CA ILE A 214 -23.89 -14.00 -4.06
C ILE A 214 -24.51 -14.12 -5.45
N LYS A 215 -25.22 -13.10 -5.90
CA LYS A 215 -25.80 -13.08 -7.25
C LYS A 215 -24.74 -12.87 -8.32
N LEU A 216 -24.88 -13.58 -9.44
CA LEU A 216 -24.00 -13.46 -10.60
C LEU A 216 -24.70 -12.69 -11.74
N PRO A 217 -23.97 -11.87 -12.52
CA PRO A 217 -22.56 -11.54 -12.38
C PRO A 217 -22.29 -10.61 -11.18
N ILE A 218 -21.11 -10.74 -10.58
CA ILE A 218 -20.67 -9.83 -9.52
C ILE A 218 -20.35 -8.48 -10.18
N LEU A 219 -21.14 -7.45 -9.85
CA LEU A 219 -20.95 -6.09 -10.35
C LEU A 219 -20.20 -5.20 -9.37
N ASP A 220 -20.20 -5.58 -8.09
CA ASP A 220 -19.55 -4.84 -7.02
C ASP A 220 -18.06 -5.20 -6.91
N ASP A 221 -17.26 -4.22 -6.49
CA ASP A 221 -15.88 -4.46 -6.06
C ASP A 221 -15.87 -5.18 -4.70
N MET A 222 -15.44 -6.45 -4.73
CA MET A 222 -15.38 -7.32 -3.56
C MET A 222 -14.03 -7.29 -2.83
N ILE A 223 -13.04 -6.54 -3.34
CA ILE A 223 -11.65 -6.54 -2.86
C ILE A 223 -11.59 -6.15 -1.36
N ASN A 224 -12.32 -5.10 -0.98
CA ASN A 224 -12.38 -4.59 0.39
C ASN A 224 -13.60 -5.11 1.18
N LYS A 225 -14.33 -6.09 0.65
CA LYS A 225 -15.51 -6.69 1.28
C LYS A 225 -15.38 -8.22 1.28
N PRO A 226 -14.39 -8.78 1.98
CA PRO A 226 -14.22 -10.23 2.05
C PRO A 226 -15.43 -10.87 2.73
N LEU A 227 -15.74 -12.11 2.33
CA LEU A 227 -16.63 -12.96 3.10
C LEU A 227 -15.88 -13.36 4.38
N HIS A 228 -16.51 -13.15 5.53
CA HIS A 228 -15.86 -13.35 6.83
C HIS A 228 -16.53 -14.47 7.60
N PHE A 229 -15.75 -15.52 7.89
CA PHE A 229 -16.19 -16.62 8.72
C PHE A 229 -15.38 -16.66 10.03
N THR A 230 -15.99 -17.22 11.08
CA THR A 230 -15.35 -17.43 12.38
C THR A 230 -15.53 -18.87 12.82
N THR A 231 -14.52 -19.42 13.51
CA THR A 231 -14.56 -20.80 13.99
C THR A 231 -13.63 -21.01 15.18
N THR A 232 -14.07 -21.84 16.13
CA THR A 232 -13.21 -22.36 17.21
C THR A 232 -12.69 -23.77 16.90
N GLU A 233 -13.13 -24.36 15.78
CA GLU A 233 -12.62 -25.65 15.32
C GLU A 233 -11.22 -25.50 14.73
N ASP A 234 -10.47 -26.59 14.76
CA ASP A 234 -9.17 -26.67 14.10
C ASP A 234 -9.32 -26.47 12.59
N LEU A 235 -8.59 -25.50 12.04
CA LEU A 235 -8.62 -25.13 10.63
C LEU A 235 -8.25 -26.31 9.73
N GLU A 236 -7.46 -27.28 10.21
CA GLU A 236 -7.09 -28.45 9.42
C GLU A 236 -8.27 -29.37 9.07
N ASN A 237 -9.36 -29.30 9.85
CA ASN A 237 -10.55 -30.13 9.68
C ASN A 237 -11.64 -29.46 8.83
N LEU A 238 -11.41 -28.23 8.39
CA LEU A 238 -12.39 -27.42 7.67
C LEU A 238 -12.15 -27.42 6.16
N ARG A 239 -13.24 -27.26 5.42
CA ARG A 239 -13.24 -27.05 3.98
C ARG A 239 -14.12 -25.87 3.59
N LEU A 240 -13.68 -25.14 2.57
CA LEU A 240 -14.45 -24.08 1.92
C LEU A 240 -15.12 -24.68 0.68
N VAL A 241 -16.43 -24.53 0.58
CA VAL A 241 -17.27 -25.12 -0.45
C VAL A 241 -17.92 -24.01 -1.27
N PHE A 242 -17.76 -24.10 -2.58
CA PHE A 242 -18.37 -23.21 -3.57
C PHE A 242 -19.47 -23.98 -4.30
N GLN A 243 -20.69 -23.49 -4.27
CA GLN A 243 -21.84 -24.10 -4.95
C GLN A 243 -22.49 -23.11 -5.90
N VAL A 244 -22.76 -23.53 -7.13
CA VAL A 244 -23.48 -22.71 -8.11
C VAL A 244 -24.95 -23.15 -8.14
N PHE A 245 -25.85 -22.19 -7.94
CA PHE A 245 -27.30 -22.38 -7.89
C PHE A 245 -28.00 -21.71 -9.06
N PHE A 246 -29.17 -22.25 -9.40
CA PHE A 246 -30.12 -21.66 -10.32
C PHE A 246 -31.55 -21.77 -9.85
N THR A 247 -32.35 -20.75 -10.18
CA THR A 247 -33.81 -20.80 -10.10
C THR A 247 -34.39 -21.43 -11.35
N SER A 248 -35.05 -22.59 -11.22
CA SER A 248 -35.84 -23.18 -12.30
C SER A 248 -37.07 -22.29 -12.58
N SER A 249 -37.27 -21.91 -13.84
CA SER A 249 -38.37 -21.02 -14.26
C SER A 249 -39.72 -21.72 -14.38
N VAL A 250 -39.84 -23.00 -14.01
CA VAL A 250 -41.06 -23.78 -14.21
C VAL A 250 -41.50 -24.44 -12.89
N HIS A 251 -42.39 -23.73 -12.20
CA HIS A 251 -43.27 -24.21 -11.12
C HIS A 251 -42.69 -24.53 -9.73
N ASP A 252 -41.37 -24.42 -9.49
CA ASP A 252 -40.82 -24.65 -8.15
C ASP A 252 -39.74 -23.62 -7.82
N SER A 253 -39.91 -22.84 -6.75
CA SER A 253 -38.95 -21.82 -6.30
C SER A 253 -37.69 -22.41 -5.64
N ALA A 254 -37.41 -23.70 -5.86
CA ALA A 254 -36.30 -24.41 -5.26
C ALA A 254 -35.01 -24.16 -6.04
N MET A 255 -34.02 -23.57 -5.37
CA MET A 255 -32.66 -23.42 -5.90
C MET A 255 -32.02 -24.79 -6.10
N GLN A 256 -31.63 -25.12 -7.34
CA GLN A 256 -30.95 -26.38 -7.66
C GLN A 256 -29.44 -26.17 -7.72
N ILE A 257 -28.67 -27.04 -7.05
CA ILE A 257 -27.20 -27.06 -7.13
C ILE A 257 -26.80 -27.67 -8.48
N ILE A 258 -26.10 -26.88 -9.29
CA ILE A 258 -25.57 -27.32 -10.59
C ILE A 258 -24.17 -27.88 -10.44
N GLY A 259 -23.30 -27.23 -9.68
CA GLY A 259 -21.95 -27.70 -9.51
C GLY A 259 -21.31 -27.26 -8.20
N THR A 260 -20.24 -27.95 -7.83
CA THR A 260 -19.53 -27.75 -6.57
C THR A 260 -18.02 -27.73 -6.80
N GLY A 261 -17.34 -26.81 -6.13
CA GLY A 261 -15.89 -26.78 -5.97
C GLY A 261 -15.52 -26.75 -4.49
N VAL A 262 -14.39 -27.33 -4.12
CA VAL A 262 -13.97 -27.45 -2.71
C VAL A 262 -12.49 -27.12 -2.54
N ILE A 263 -12.17 -26.33 -1.52
CA ILE A 263 -10.82 -26.12 -1.00
C ILE A 263 -10.74 -26.74 0.40
N LEU A 264 -9.72 -27.56 0.66
CA LEU A 264 -9.40 -28.02 2.01
C LEU A 264 -8.49 -26.99 2.69
N LEU A 265 -8.88 -26.47 3.85
CA LEU A 265 -8.09 -25.40 4.49
C LEU A 265 -6.71 -25.89 4.96
N ARG A 266 -6.58 -27.17 5.34
CA ARG A 266 -5.27 -27.79 5.62
C ARG A 266 -4.28 -27.70 4.45
N ASN A 267 -4.78 -27.66 3.21
CA ASN A 267 -3.94 -27.56 2.01
C ASN A 267 -3.50 -26.12 1.74
N LEU A 268 -4.01 -25.12 2.47
CA LEU A 268 -3.54 -23.74 2.39
C LEU A 268 -2.23 -23.58 3.17
N HIS A 269 -2.03 -24.41 4.19
CA HIS A 269 -0.79 -24.53 4.96
C HIS A 269 0.17 -25.53 4.30
N VAL A 270 0.47 -25.42 2.99
CA VAL A 270 1.58 -26.19 2.40
C VAL A 270 2.90 -25.65 2.98
N GLY A 271 3.19 -26.04 4.22
CA GLY A 271 4.43 -25.71 4.90
C GLY A 271 5.53 -26.58 4.33
N PHE A 272 6.44 -25.98 3.57
CA PHE A 272 7.64 -26.65 3.09
C PHE A 272 8.59 -27.06 4.25
N ALA A 273 8.42 -26.44 5.44
CA ALA A 273 9.10 -26.72 6.71
C ALA A 273 8.31 -26.14 7.90
N HIS A 274 8.75 -26.38 9.15
CA HIS A 274 8.16 -25.77 10.35
C HIS A 274 8.13 -24.24 10.23
N ASN A 275 6.96 -23.64 10.48
CA ASN A 275 6.72 -22.18 10.46
C ASN A 275 7.09 -21.47 9.15
N ARG A 276 6.99 -22.16 8.00
CA ARG A 276 7.08 -21.55 6.67
C ARG A 276 5.76 -21.69 5.92
N GLY A 277 5.41 -20.70 5.12
CA GLY A 277 4.19 -20.69 4.32
C GLY A 277 4.38 -20.04 2.96
N SER A 278 3.49 -20.38 2.02
CA SER A 278 3.42 -19.75 0.71
C SER A 278 3.07 -18.26 0.83
N LEU A 279 3.69 -17.44 -0.02
CA LEU A 279 3.28 -16.05 -0.23
C LEU A 279 2.07 -15.94 -1.15
N MET A 280 1.76 -16.98 -1.92
CA MET A 280 0.55 -17.03 -2.76
C MET A 280 -0.70 -17.23 -1.89
N ARG A 281 -1.68 -16.34 -2.06
CA ARG A 281 -2.97 -16.37 -1.37
C ARG A 281 -4.16 -16.57 -2.30
N ASP A 282 -3.92 -16.51 -3.60
CA ASP A 282 -4.95 -16.70 -4.62
C ASP A 282 -5.06 -18.19 -4.99
N PHE A 283 -6.28 -18.71 -4.94
CA PHE A 283 -6.62 -20.11 -5.20
C PHE A 283 -7.72 -20.17 -6.25
N THR A 284 -7.49 -20.95 -7.31
CA THR A 284 -8.48 -21.24 -8.34
C THR A 284 -9.00 -22.65 -8.17
N VAL A 285 -10.32 -22.78 -8.08
CA VAL A 285 -11.01 -24.03 -7.81
C VAL A 285 -11.84 -24.41 -9.03
N PRO A 286 -11.70 -25.63 -9.56
CA PRO A 286 -12.62 -26.12 -10.58
C PRO A 286 -14.00 -26.39 -9.96
N ILE A 287 -15.04 -25.93 -10.66
CA ILE A 287 -16.43 -26.27 -10.35
C ILE A 287 -16.81 -27.47 -11.21
N LEU A 288 -17.25 -28.54 -10.57
CA LEU A 288 -17.70 -29.77 -11.20
C LEU A 288 -19.21 -29.90 -11.11
N GLU A 289 -19.86 -30.27 -12.22
CA GLU A 289 -21.29 -30.51 -12.28
C GLU A 289 -21.70 -31.67 -11.36
N ASN A 290 -22.79 -31.47 -10.62
CA ASN A 290 -23.31 -32.44 -9.68
C ASN A 290 -23.87 -33.66 -10.43
N GLY A 291 -23.47 -34.86 -10.02
CA GLY A 291 -23.86 -36.13 -10.63
C GLY A 291 -22.98 -36.57 -11.81
N SER A 292 -22.68 -35.69 -12.76
CA SER A 292 -21.85 -36.04 -13.94
C SER A 292 -20.34 -35.89 -13.70
N MET A 293 -19.93 -35.08 -12.70
CA MET A 293 -18.54 -34.71 -12.41
C MET A 293 -17.83 -34.03 -13.59
N THR A 294 -18.58 -33.45 -14.53
CA THR A 294 -17.99 -32.72 -15.65
C THR A 294 -17.52 -31.33 -15.23
N TYR A 295 -16.44 -30.83 -15.83
CA TYR A 295 -15.97 -29.47 -15.59
C TYR A 295 -16.93 -28.46 -16.20
N ILE A 296 -17.38 -27.48 -15.39
CA ILE A 296 -18.29 -26.40 -15.81
C ILE A 296 -17.70 -25.00 -15.61
N GLY A 297 -16.52 -24.88 -15.01
CA GLY A 297 -15.84 -23.60 -14.86
C GLY A 297 -14.92 -23.53 -13.64
N THR A 298 -14.52 -22.31 -13.28
CA THR A 298 -13.68 -22.04 -12.11
C THR A 298 -14.18 -20.87 -11.27
N VAL A 299 -13.80 -20.91 -9.99
CA VAL A 299 -13.90 -19.77 -9.07
C VAL A 299 -12.50 -19.46 -8.56
N THR A 300 -12.08 -18.20 -8.64
CA THR A 300 -10.80 -17.72 -8.11
C THR A 300 -11.05 -16.87 -6.87
N THR A 301 -10.31 -17.13 -5.79
CA THR A 301 -10.46 -16.44 -4.51
C THR A 301 -9.11 -16.22 -3.84
N SER A 302 -8.96 -15.11 -3.11
CA SER A 302 -7.89 -14.89 -2.16
C SER A 302 -8.33 -15.29 -0.76
N ILE A 303 -7.54 -16.11 -0.04
CA ILE A 303 -7.88 -16.60 1.30
C ILE A 303 -6.83 -16.17 2.33
N LEU A 304 -7.29 -15.51 3.40
CA LEU A 304 -6.48 -15.11 4.55
C LEU A 304 -7.02 -15.77 5.83
N LEU A 305 -6.13 -16.44 6.56
CA LEU A 305 -6.42 -17.10 7.82
C LEU A 305 -5.77 -16.32 8.96
N VAL A 306 -6.56 -15.95 9.97
CA VAL A 306 -6.08 -15.29 11.19
C VAL A 306 -6.40 -16.16 12.38
N THR A 307 -5.37 -16.63 13.10
CA THR A 307 -5.53 -17.43 14.31
C THR A 307 -5.54 -16.56 15.57
N PRO A 308 -6.16 -17.03 16.67
CA PRO A 308 -6.15 -16.33 17.95
C PRO A 308 -4.73 -15.99 18.42
N PHE A 309 -4.54 -14.78 18.95
CA PHE A 309 -3.32 -14.38 19.65
C PHE A 309 -3.53 -14.48 21.16
N LEU A 310 -2.93 -15.50 21.79
CA LEU A 310 -3.18 -15.89 23.18
C LEU A 310 -2.43 -15.10 24.28
N PRO A 311 -1.40 -14.28 24.02
CA PRO A 311 -0.88 -13.33 25.00
C PRO A 311 -1.88 -12.18 25.25
N HIS A 312 -2.93 -12.44 26.02
CA HIS A 312 -3.76 -11.38 26.59
C HIS A 312 -3.02 -10.72 27.75
N CYS A 313 -2.52 -9.50 27.54
CA CYS A 313 -2.04 -8.62 28.59
C CYS A 313 -3.11 -7.54 28.89
N PRO A 314 -4.12 -7.83 29.72
CA PRO A 314 -5.26 -6.94 29.96
C PRO A 314 -4.90 -5.62 30.67
N ASN A 315 -3.67 -5.48 31.19
CA ASN A 315 -3.24 -4.36 32.03
C ASN A 315 -2.18 -3.47 31.36
N LEU A 316 -2.02 -3.51 30.04
CA LEU A 316 -1.11 -2.58 29.38
C LEU A 316 -1.65 -1.14 29.46
N PRO A 317 -0.77 -0.16 29.73
CA PRO A 317 -1.09 1.25 29.57
C PRO A 317 -1.58 1.47 28.14
N ARG A 318 -2.75 2.09 27.99
CA ARG A 318 -3.17 2.56 26.68
C ARG A 318 -2.23 3.70 26.26
N PRO A 319 -1.93 3.85 24.96
CA PRO A 319 -1.19 5.00 24.47
C PRO A 319 -1.78 6.28 25.04
N SER A 320 -0.93 7.27 25.29
CA SER A 320 -1.36 8.56 25.83
C SER A 320 -2.49 9.10 24.94
N PRO A 321 -3.69 9.40 25.48
CA PRO A 321 -4.74 10.07 24.73
C PRO A 321 -4.12 11.31 24.06
N GLY A 322 -4.22 11.38 22.74
CA GLY A 322 -3.78 12.55 21.99
C GLY A 322 -2.39 12.53 21.37
N PHE A 323 -1.70 11.38 21.32
CA PHE A 323 -0.47 11.33 20.51
C PHE A 323 -0.71 11.74 19.04
N TRP A 324 -1.87 11.42 18.47
CA TRP A 324 -2.28 11.89 17.13
C TRP A 324 -3.30 13.04 17.20
N GLU A 325 -3.18 13.94 18.18
CA GLU A 325 -4.12 15.07 18.33
C GLU A 325 -4.13 16.00 17.11
N PRO A 326 -5.31 16.47 16.69
CA PRO A 326 -5.43 17.45 15.61
C PRO A 326 -4.70 18.76 15.93
N GLY A 327 -4.05 19.36 14.92
CA GLY A 327 -3.57 20.74 14.99
C GLY A 327 -2.05 20.95 14.98
N SER A 328 -1.24 19.89 15.02
CA SER A 328 0.21 20.00 14.78
C SER A 328 0.78 18.80 14.05
N THR A 329 1.47 19.03 12.93
CA THR A 329 2.18 17.99 12.19
C THR A 329 3.39 17.49 12.98
N GLN A 330 3.40 16.19 13.25
CA GLN A 330 4.49 15.50 13.91
C GLN A 330 5.66 15.21 12.96
N VAL A 331 6.88 15.34 13.45
CA VAL A 331 8.08 14.94 12.72
C VAL A 331 8.47 13.54 13.16
N VAL A 332 8.47 12.60 12.21
CA VAL A 332 8.88 11.21 12.40
C VAL A 332 10.26 11.02 11.78
N GLY A 333 11.21 10.54 12.57
CA GLY A 333 12.55 10.20 12.08
C GLY A 333 12.54 8.89 11.32
N HIS A 334 12.71 8.94 9.99
CA HIS A 334 12.76 7.74 9.13
C HIS A 334 14.00 6.91 9.45
N ARG A 335 13.82 5.65 9.88
CA ARG A 335 14.91 4.77 10.38
C ARG A 335 15.79 5.43 11.46
N GLY A 336 15.21 6.33 12.25
CA GLY A 336 15.90 7.22 13.17
C GLY A 336 16.34 8.53 12.50
N PHE A 337 17.65 8.78 12.45
CA PHE A 337 18.25 10.00 11.91
C PHE A 337 18.41 9.96 10.37
N GLY A 338 17.41 9.38 9.70
CA GLY A 338 17.31 9.30 8.25
C GLY A 338 17.96 8.08 7.63
N ALA A 339 17.33 7.61 6.55
CA ALA A 339 17.89 6.57 5.70
C ALA A 339 19.21 7.03 5.06
N ASN A 340 20.21 6.15 5.03
CA ASN A 340 21.53 6.52 4.55
C ASN A 340 21.63 6.49 3.02
N SER A 341 22.42 7.42 2.49
CA SER A 341 22.77 7.53 1.07
C SER A 341 24.28 7.47 0.86
N THR A 342 24.72 7.05 -0.32
CA THR A 342 26.13 7.14 -0.72
C THR A 342 26.55 8.57 -1.07
N ALA A 343 25.58 9.46 -1.31
CA ALA A 343 25.85 10.88 -1.50
C ALA A 343 26.38 11.48 -0.19
N ARG A 344 27.69 11.74 -0.11
CA ARG A 344 28.37 12.33 1.05
C ARG A 344 28.11 13.83 1.20
N THR A 345 26.85 14.25 1.13
CA THR A 345 26.49 15.66 1.28
C THR A 345 26.57 16.11 2.74
N ASN A 346 26.28 15.20 3.69
CA ASN A 346 26.21 15.48 5.12
C ASN A 346 26.80 14.33 5.96
N LEU A 347 27.03 14.58 7.26
CA LEU A 347 27.36 13.52 8.21
C LEU A 347 26.14 12.61 8.43
N GLN A 348 26.35 11.30 8.34
CA GLN A 348 25.30 10.29 8.51
C GLN A 348 25.65 9.35 9.67
N LEU A 349 24.66 9.04 10.51
CA LEU A 349 24.71 7.93 11.45
C LEU A 349 24.14 6.69 10.77
N GLY A 350 24.64 5.50 11.09
CA GLY A 350 24.05 4.26 10.58
C GLY A 350 22.55 4.23 10.85
N GLU A 351 21.74 4.07 9.82
CA GLU A 351 20.28 3.92 9.98
C GLU A 351 19.96 2.71 10.87
N ASN A 352 18.80 2.71 11.55
CA ASN A 352 18.36 1.59 12.38
C ASN A 352 19.29 1.25 13.58
N THR A 353 19.99 2.25 14.11
CA THR A 353 20.88 2.13 15.27
C THR A 353 20.36 2.93 16.47
N VAL A 354 20.67 2.48 17.70
CA VAL A 354 20.31 3.19 18.95
C VAL A 354 20.73 4.66 18.90
N GLN A 355 21.96 4.95 18.45
CA GLN A 355 22.46 6.32 18.37
C GLN A 355 21.70 7.15 17.33
N SER A 356 21.29 6.56 16.21
CA SER A 356 20.46 7.21 15.19
C SER A 356 19.10 7.63 15.78
N PHE A 357 18.43 6.73 16.50
CA PHE A 357 17.14 7.01 17.14
C PHE A 357 17.24 8.11 18.22
N LEU A 358 18.22 8.02 19.11
CA LEU A 358 18.47 9.06 20.13
C LEU A 358 18.75 10.43 19.51
N THR A 359 19.47 10.45 18.39
CA THR A 359 19.84 11.68 17.70
C THR A 359 18.62 12.31 17.03
N ALA A 360 17.78 11.52 16.35
CA ALA A 360 16.52 12.00 15.78
C ALA A 360 15.62 12.66 16.83
N TYR A 361 15.42 11.99 17.96
CA TYR A 361 14.63 12.53 19.08
C TYR A 361 15.19 13.86 19.59
N ARG A 362 16.50 13.94 19.85
CA ARG A 362 17.16 15.18 20.30
C ARG A 362 17.07 16.34 19.31
N LEU A 363 16.87 16.04 18.02
CA LEU A 363 16.80 17.03 16.95
C LEU A 363 15.37 17.46 16.61
N GLY A 364 14.37 16.95 17.34
CA GLY A 364 12.98 17.40 17.26
C GLY A 364 12.02 16.41 16.62
N ALA A 365 12.40 15.14 16.46
CA ALA A 365 11.43 14.10 16.13
C ALA A 365 10.57 13.75 17.36
N SER A 366 9.25 13.70 17.19
CA SER A 366 8.30 13.22 18.21
C SER A 366 8.22 11.69 18.25
N CYS A 367 8.54 11.07 17.12
CA CYS A 367 8.49 9.63 16.90
C CYS A 367 9.71 9.19 16.08
N VAL A 368 10.15 7.95 16.29
CA VAL A 368 11.10 7.31 15.37
C VAL A 368 10.44 6.11 14.71
N GLU A 369 10.66 5.99 13.41
CA GLU A 369 10.21 4.86 12.62
C GLU A 369 11.37 3.87 12.42
N PHE A 370 11.05 2.58 12.34
CA PHE A 370 11.99 1.54 11.94
C PHE A 370 11.29 0.26 11.46
N ASP A 371 12.00 -0.48 10.60
CA ASP A 371 11.60 -1.77 10.06
C ASP A 371 11.98 -2.94 10.96
N VAL A 372 11.02 -3.79 11.33
CA VAL A 372 11.26 -5.04 12.06
C VAL A 372 11.10 -6.24 11.14
N GLN A 373 12.10 -7.11 11.16
CA GLN A 373 12.06 -8.42 10.52
C GLN A 373 12.55 -9.54 11.43
N LEU A 374 12.21 -10.80 11.13
CA LEU A 374 12.68 -11.97 11.86
C LEU A 374 13.85 -12.67 11.16
N THR A 375 14.88 -13.02 11.92
CA THR A 375 15.96 -13.93 11.51
C THR A 375 15.46 -15.38 11.45
N LYS A 376 16.23 -16.29 10.85
CA LYS A 376 15.90 -17.74 10.73
C LYS A 376 15.54 -18.41 12.06
N ASP A 377 16.16 -17.97 13.14
CA ASP A 377 15.98 -18.39 14.54
C ASP A 377 15.01 -17.48 15.32
N TYR A 378 14.19 -16.71 14.60
CA TYR A 378 13.04 -15.94 15.08
C TYR A 378 13.38 -14.75 15.99
N VAL A 379 14.59 -14.20 15.87
CA VAL A 379 14.98 -12.99 16.59
C VAL A 379 14.51 -11.76 15.82
N PRO A 380 13.68 -10.87 16.42
CA PRO A 380 13.28 -9.62 15.77
C PRO A 380 14.44 -8.62 15.71
N VAL A 381 14.91 -8.35 14.51
CA VAL A 381 16.01 -7.43 14.20
C VAL A 381 15.51 -6.20 13.46
N ILE A 382 16.22 -5.08 13.60
CA ILE A 382 15.87 -3.82 12.95
C ILE A 382 16.62 -3.72 11.62
N PHE A 383 15.91 -3.95 10.52
CA PHE A 383 16.51 -4.00 9.18
C PHE A 383 15.48 -3.76 8.08
N HIS A 384 15.80 -2.88 7.13
CA HIS A 384 14.88 -2.50 6.07
C HIS A 384 14.89 -3.47 4.89
N ASP A 385 16.03 -3.98 4.44
CA ASP A 385 16.07 -4.73 3.18
C ASP A 385 15.63 -6.18 3.38
N PHE A 386 15.00 -6.78 2.36
CA PHE A 386 14.67 -8.21 2.44
C PHE A 386 15.89 -9.09 2.22
N LEU A 387 16.85 -8.61 1.42
CA LEU A 387 18.08 -9.30 1.05
C LEU A 387 19.28 -8.67 1.79
N VAL A 388 20.21 -9.51 2.22
CA VAL A 388 21.43 -9.12 2.94
C VAL A 388 22.64 -9.29 2.03
N MET A 389 22.90 -8.26 1.24
CA MET A 389 23.95 -8.24 0.23
C MET A 389 25.36 -8.35 0.82
N GLU A 390 25.56 -7.97 2.08
CA GLU A 390 26.85 -8.02 2.78
C GLU A 390 27.44 -9.43 2.87
N THR A 391 26.61 -10.46 2.66
CA THR A 391 27.06 -11.86 2.54
C THR A 391 27.89 -12.11 1.26
N GLY A 392 27.76 -11.25 0.25
CA GLY A 392 28.28 -11.45 -1.10
C GLY A 392 27.33 -12.22 -2.03
N GLY A 393 26.13 -12.57 -1.55
CA GLY A 393 25.01 -13.05 -2.35
C GLY A 393 23.70 -12.39 -1.91
N ASP A 394 22.65 -12.58 -2.69
CA ASP A 394 21.30 -12.09 -2.38
C ASP A 394 20.59 -13.07 -1.45
N VAL A 395 20.96 -13.06 -0.16
CA VAL A 395 20.39 -13.96 0.84
C VAL A 395 19.25 -13.27 1.59
N PRO A 396 18.02 -13.82 1.58
CA PRO A 396 16.93 -13.28 2.38
C PRO A 396 17.25 -13.26 3.88
N LEU A 397 16.91 -12.19 4.58
CA LEU A 397 17.20 -12.05 6.02
C LEU A 397 16.66 -13.23 6.84
N HIS A 398 15.45 -13.70 6.52
CA HIS A 398 14.80 -14.83 7.20
C HIS A 398 15.50 -16.19 6.97
N MET A 399 16.56 -16.22 6.16
CA MET A 399 17.43 -17.39 5.96
C MET A 399 18.72 -17.34 6.79
N LEU A 400 19.07 -16.19 7.36
CA LEU A 400 20.24 -16.01 8.22
C LEU A 400 19.86 -16.18 9.69
N THR A 401 20.67 -16.90 10.46
CA THR A 401 20.54 -16.88 11.93
C THR A 401 20.94 -15.52 12.48
N PHE A 402 20.51 -15.21 13.69
CA PHE A 402 20.86 -13.97 14.37
C PHE A 402 22.38 -13.77 14.47
N ASP A 403 23.11 -14.83 14.85
CA ASP A 403 24.57 -14.77 14.94
C ASP A 403 25.23 -14.49 13.58
N GLN A 404 24.71 -15.05 12.50
CA GLN A 404 25.20 -14.79 11.14
C GLN A 404 24.98 -13.34 10.74
N PHE A 405 23.77 -12.81 10.98
CA PHE A 405 23.43 -11.43 10.72
C PHE A 405 24.32 -10.46 11.53
N MET A 406 24.45 -10.70 12.83
CA MET A 406 25.28 -9.86 13.70
C MET A 406 26.77 -9.92 13.35
N HIS A 407 27.27 -11.06 12.86
CA HIS A 407 28.66 -11.17 12.40
C HIS A 407 28.99 -10.20 11.25
N LEU A 408 28.04 -9.99 10.33
CA LEU A 408 28.18 -9.02 9.24
C LEU A 408 28.29 -7.59 9.80
N SER A 409 27.42 -7.24 10.75
CA SER A 409 27.46 -5.94 11.43
C SER A 409 28.77 -5.71 12.19
N HIS A 410 29.22 -6.70 12.98
CA HIS A 410 30.50 -6.66 13.69
C HIS A 410 31.71 -6.47 12.77
N SER A 411 31.63 -6.96 11.53
CA SER A 411 32.71 -6.81 10.54
C SER A 411 32.85 -5.37 10.04
N GLN A 412 31.81 -4.54 10.20
CA GLN A 412 31.80 -3.13 9.84
C GLN A 412 32.30 -2.23 10.98
N VAL A 413 32.25 -2.66 12.24
CA VAL A 413 32.68 -1.85 13.39
C VAL A 413 34.22 -1.82 13.53
N PRO A 414 34.85 -0.66 13.84
CA PRO A 414 36.29 -0.60 14.05
C PRO A 414 36.74 -1.45 15.26
N LYS A 415 37.61 -2.44 15.04
CA LYS A 415 38.31 -3.11 16.16
C LYS A 415 39.35 -2.16 16.75
N ARG A 416 39.34 -1.96 18.08
CA ARG A 416 40.43 -1.28 18.81
C ARG A 416 41.70 -2.14 18.76
N GLY A 417 42.45 -2.05 17.67
CA GLY A 417 43.83 -2.55 17.58
C GLY A 417 44.83 -1.56 18.18
N PRO A 418 46.08 -1.97 18.45
CA PRO A 418 47.11 -1.06 18.94
C PRO A 418 47.26 0.13 17.97
N LYS A 419 47.29 1.35 18.52
CA LYS A 419 47.42 2.61 17.76
C LYS A 419 48.61 2.51 16.80
N LYS A 420 48.36 2.30 15.50
CA LYS A 420 49.36 2.50 14.45
C LYS A 420 49.44 4.00 14.12
N ARG A 421 50.68 4.49 13.98
CA ARG A 421 51.02 5.92 13.81
C ARG A 421 50.30 6.55 12.62
N SER A 422 49.93 7.81 12.79
CA SER A 422 49.11 8.67 11.93
C SER A 422 49.74 9.09 10.58
N HIS A 423 50.73 8.37 10.04
CA HIS A 423 51.46 8.79 8.83
C HIS A 423 51.68 7.71 7.76
N SER A 424 50.95 6.59 7.78
CA SER A 424 50.92 5.68 6.63
C SER A 424 49.77 6.04 5.68
N LEU A 425 50.11 6.58 4.50
CA LEU A 425 49.20 6.91 3.39
C LEU A 425 48.64 5.67 2.64
N SER A 426 48.74 4.47 3.22
CA SER A 426 48.49 3.19 2.52
C SER A 426 47.65 2.17 3.31
N ALA A 427 46.84 2.60 4.27
CA ALA A 427 45.95 1.69 5.00
C ALA A 427 44.48 2.13 4.85
N TYR A 428 44.01 2.19 3.60
CA TYR A 428 42.57 2.18 3.38
C TYR A 428 42.02 0.84 3.87
N ASN A 429 40.88 0.91 4.53
CA ASN A 429 40.33 -0.10 5.43
C ASN A 429 39.86 -1.37 4.65
N ASP A 430 40.78 -2.31 4.43
CA ASP A 430 40.71 -3.52 3.58
C ASP A 430 39.34 -4.23 3.58
N ARG A 431 38.74 -4.42 4.77
CA ARG A 431 37.48 -5.17 4.93
C ARG A 431 36.24 -4.46 4.40
N SER A 432 36.18 -3.13 4.47
CA SER A 432 35.03 -2.38 3.94
C SER A 432 35.07 -2.34 2.42
N HIS A 433 36.28 -2.28 1.86
CA HIS A 433 36.48 -2.45 0.43
C HIS A 433 36.10 -3.87 0.00
N GLU A 434 36.48 -4.90 0.76
CA GLU A 434 36.11 -6.29 0.49
C GLU A 434 34.58 -6.51 0.49
N LEU A 435 33.85 -5.95 1.46
CA LEU A 435 32.38 -6.01 1.49
C LEU A 435 31.77 -5.30 0.27
N LEU A 436 32.24 -4.09 -0.04
CA LEU A 436 31.81 -3.36 -1.23
C LEU A 436 32.06 -4.17 -2.52
N GLU A 437 33.25 -4.76 -2.66
CA GLU A 437 33.58 -5.60 -3.83
C GLU A 437 32.65 -6.79 -3.96
N ARG A 438 32.31 -7.47 -2.85
CA ARG A 438 31.37 -8.61 -2.88
C ARG A 438 29.95 -8.17 -3.24
N MET A 439 29.49 -7.04 -2.70
CA MET A 439 28.14 -6.51 -2.96
C MET A 439 27.94 -6.07 -4.41
N LYS A 440 28.98 -5.58 -5.10
CA LYS A 440 28.89 -5.13 -6.50
C LYS A 440 28.40 -6.19 -7.48
N TYR A 441 28.56 -7.47 -7.15
CA TYR A 441 28.22 -8.58 -8.02
C TYR A 441 26.90 -9.27 -7.66
N THR A 442 26.24 -8.83 -6.60
CA THR A 442 24.88 -9.26 -6.25
C THR A 442 23.86 -8.67 -7.23
N GLU A 443 22.73 -9.34 -7.45
CA GLU A 443 21.67 -8.83 -8.33
C GLU A 443 21.17 -7.47 -7.84
N GLU A 444 20.98 -7.31 -6.54
CA GLU A 444 20.56 -6.03 -5.96
C GLU A 444 21.64 -4.94 -6.17
N GLY A 445 22.92 -5.30 -6.14
CA GLY A 445 24.03 -4.35 -6.34
C GLY A 445 24.26 -3.97 -7.80
N LEU A 446 23.84 -4.81 -8.74
CA LEU A 446 23.83 -4.52 -10.17
C LEU A 446 22.62 -3.68 -10.58
N GLN A 447 21.46 -3.96 -10.00
CA GLN A 447 20.19 -3.27 -10.32
C GLN A 447 20.05 -1.94 -9.58
N ASN A 448 20.53 -1.86 -8.34
CA ASN A 448 20.39 -0.69 -7.48
C ASN A 448 21.75 -0.11 -7.08
N SER A 449 21.75 1.17 -6.70
CA SER A 449 22.93 1.76 -6.06
C SER A 449 23.10 1.17 -4.66
N ILE A 450 24.32 0.70 -4.35
CA ILE A 450 24.69 0.27 -2.99
C ILE A 450 24.30 1.37 -2.00
N LYS A 451 23.60 1.03 -0.92
CA LYS A 451 23.17 1.99 0.10
C LYS A 451 24.33 2.55 0.90
N GLY A 452 24.11 3.71 1.51
CA GLY A 452 25.08 4.39 2.40
C GLY A 452 25.31 3.70 3.75
N ASN A 453 24.85 2.46 3.92
CA ASN A 453 24.88 1.70 5.17
C ASN A 453 26.25 1.09 5.47
N LEU A 454 27.22 1.21 4.57
CA LEU A 454 28.55 0.64 4.75
C LEU A 454 29.50 1.62 5.44
N ARG A 455 30.44 1.05 6.20
CA ARG A 455 31.53 1.84 6.80
C ARG A 455 32.25 2.68 5.75
N GLY A 456 32.33 3.98 6.04
CA GLY A 456 32.93 4.98 5.15
C GLY A 456 31.90 5.85 4.43
N TYR A 457 30.61 5.49 4.48
CA TYR A 457 29.49 6.36 4.07
C TYR A 457 28.74 6.92 5.29
N SER A 458 28.61 6.13 6.36
CA SER A 458 28.03 6.53 7.64
C SER A 458 28.89 6.11 8.84
N ILE A 459 28.64 6.71 10.00
CA ILE A 459 29.19 6.30 11.28
C ILE A 459 28.50 5.01 11.71
N GLN A 460 29.25 3.92 11.71
CA GLN A 460 28.74 2.58 11.97
C GLN A 460 28.60 2.29 13.46
N GLU A 461 27.46 1.71 13.81
CA GLU A 461 27.14 1.06 15.06
C GLU A 461 26.62 -0.36 14.75
N LEU A 462 26.50 -1.21 15.76
CA LEU A 462 25.93 -2.54 15.59
C LEU A 462 24.45 -2.45 15.21
N SER A 463 23.99 -3.42 14.43
CA SER A 463 22.58 -3.58 14.11
C SER A 463 21.78 -3.81 15.40
N SER A 464 20.62 -3.15 15.50
CA SER A 464 19.79 -3.22 16.71
C SER A 464 18.80 -4.39 16.64
N THR A 465 18.36 -4.88 17.79
CA THR A 465 17.18 -5.76 17.91
C THR A 465 15.99 -4.98 18.45
N LEU A 466 14.77 -5.49 18.22
CA LEU A 466 13.57 -4.89 18.81
C LEU A 466 13.61 -4.90 20.35
N GLU A 467 14.11 -5.99 20.94
CA GLU A 467 14.31 -6.10 22.38
C GLU A 467 15.27 -5.03 22.90
N GLN A 468 16.37 -4.78 22.18
CA GLN A 468 17.32 -3.73 22.52
C GLN A 468 16.66 -2.34 22.46
N LEU A 469 15.91 -2.04 21.39
CA LEU A 469 15.25 -0.74 21.27
C LEU A 469 14.20 -0.51 22.36
N LEU A 470 13.40 -1.53 22.68
CA LEU A 470 12.37 -1.43 23.72
C LEU A 470 12.96 -1.22 25.12
N THR A 471 14.15 -1.79 25.39
CA THR A 471 14.80 -1.75 26.70
C THR A 471 15.79 -0.60 26.90
N GLU A 472 16.55 -0.20 25.87
CA GLU A 472 17.63 0.78 25.99
C GLU A 472 17.19 2.22 25.68
N LEU A 473 16.22 2.41 24.78
CA LEU A 473 15.75 3.77 24.46
C LEU A 473 14.83 4.30 25.56
N PRO A 474 14.86 5.61 25.89
CA PRO A 474 13.92 6.20 26.85
C PRO A 474 12.46 5.99 26.44
N GLU A 475 11.57 5.67 27.39
CA GLU A 475 10.12 5.50 27.14
C GLU A 475 9.44 6.75 26.55
N SER A 476 10.05 7.93 26.72
CA SER A 476 9.57 9.20 26.15
C SER A 476 9.67 9.28 24.62
N ILE A 477 10.41 8.36 23.98
CA ILE A 477 10.53 8.30 22.53
C ILE A 477 9.42 7.39 22.00
N ALA A 478 8.47 7.95 21.24
CA ALA A 478 7.43 7.16 20.59
C ALA A 478 8.00 6.34 19.42
N PHE A 479 7.42 5.17 19.17
CA PHE A 479 7.82 4.28 18.07
C PHE A 479 6.70 4.17 17.03
N ASN A 480 7.11 4.21 15.77
CA ASN A 480 6.36 3.63 14.67
C ASN A 480 7.09 2.35 14.23
N VAL A 481 6.50 1.20 14.51
CA VAL A 481 7.09 -0.11 14.24
C VAL A 481 6.55 -0.63 12.91
N GLU A 482 7.33 -0.52 11.84
CA GLU A 482 6.99 -1.14 10.57
C GLU A 482 7.24 -2.65 10.66
N ILE A 483 6.17 -3.45 10.68
CA ILE A 483 6.29 -4.90 10.52
C ILE A 483 6.48 -5.18 9.04
N LYS A 484 7.73 -5.47 8.67
CA LYS A 484 8.10 -5.71 7.28
C LYS A 484 7.96 -7.19 6.95
N TYR A 485 7.14 -7.50 5.97
CA TYR A 485 6.86 -8.88 5.54
C TYR A 485 6.88 -8.93 4.00
N PRO A 486 7.57 -9.91 3.39
CA PRO A 486 7.69 -9.98 1.94
C PRO A 486 6.33 -10.26 1.29
N MET A 487 5.95 -9.44 0.32
CA MET A 487 4.80 -9.70 -0.55
C MET A 487 5.23 -10.52 -1.77
N LEU A 488 4.33 -11.32 -2.34
CA LEU A 488 4.64 -12.20 -3.49
C LEU A 488 5.26 -11.43 -4.66
N TRP A 489 4.66 -10.30 -5.04
CA TRP A 489 5.19 -9.40 -6.08
C TRP A 489 6.63 -8.98 -5.80
N GLU A 490 6.96 -8.64 -4.55
CA GLU A 490 8.29 -8.13 -4.20
C GLU A 490 9.30 -9.25 -4.16
N ALA A 491 8.88 -10.44 -3.73
CA ALA A 491 9.70 -11.63 -3.76
C ALA A 491 10.08 -12.00 -5.20
N GLU A 492 9.10 -12.03 -6.12
CA GLU A 492 9.33 -12.30 -7.54
C GLU A 492 10.29 -11.30 -8.18
N ASP A 493 10.05 -9.99 -7.97
CA ASP A 493 10.89 -8.93 -8.54
C ASP A 493 12.33 -8.95 -8.03
N ARG A 494 12.53 -9.48 -6.81
CA ARG A 494 13.85 -9.58 -6.15
C ARG A 494 14.50 -10.95 -6.29
N GLY A 495 13.93 -11.87 -7.08
CA GLY A 495 14.46 -13.23 -7.22
C GLY A 495 14.40 -14.07 -5.94
N MET A 496 13.59 -13.67 -4.96
CA MET A 496 13.35 -14.43 -3.74
C MET A 496 12.38 -15.58 -4.00
N GLU A 497 12.48 -16.63 -3.19
CA GLU A 497 11.55 -17.74 -3.27
C GLU A 497 10.13 -17.31 -2.85
N PRO A 498 9.06 -17.90 -3.42
CA PRO A 498 7.67 -17.51 -3.16
C PRO A 498 7.12 -18.01 -1.82
N TYR A 499 7.99 -18.16 -0.82
CA TYR A 499 7.64 -18.59 0.53
C TYR A 499 8.39 -17.76 1.56
N ALA A 500 7.78 -17.59 2.73
CA ALA A 500 8.36 -16.89 3.87
C ALA A 500 7.98 -17.60 5.17
N MET A 501 8.26 -16.99 6.32
CA MET A 501 7.73 -17.49 7.59
C MET A 501 6.20 -17.44 7.57
N GLU A 502 5.56 -18.39 8.25
CA GLU A 502 4.10 -18.39 8.37
C GLU A 502 3.62 -17.09 9.03
N LEU A 503 2.58 -16.50 8.44
CA LEU A 503 2.18 -15.12 8.67
C LEU A 503 1.67 -14.88 10.11
N ASN A 504 0.87 -15.79 10.66
CA ASN A 504 0.40 -15.68 12.05
C ASN A 504 1.58 -15.80 13.02
N PHE A 505 2.43 -16.81 12.84
CA PHE A 505 3.64 -17.01 13.63
C PHE A 505 4.56 -15.78 13.61
N TYR A 506 4.72 -15.16 12.44
CA TYR A 506 5.54 -13.95 12.26
C TYR A 506 5.02 -12.78 13.11
N VAL A 507 3.72 -12.47 12.97
CA VAL A 507 3.06 -11.39 13.72
C VAL A 507 3.04 -11.70 15.21
N ASP A 508 2.71 -12.93 15.60
CA ASP A 508 2.61 -13.36 16.99
C ASP A 508 3.97 -13.24 17.71
N THR A 509 5.06 -13.58 17.03
CA THR A 509 6.42 -13.46 17.59
C THR A 509 6.77 -12.01 17.89
N ILE A 510 6.51 -11.10 16.94
CA ILE A 510 6.80 -9.67 17.09
C ILE A 510 5.90 -9.04 18.16
N LEU A 511 4.59 -9.29 18.08
CA LEU A 511 3.63 -8.79 19.07
C LEU A 511 3.98 -9.27 20.47
N SER A 512 4.28 -10.55 20.66
CA SER A 512 4.66 -11.10 21.97
C SER A 512 5.86 -10.36 22.58
N MET A 513 6.85 -9.97 21.77
CA MET A 513 7.98 -9.17 22.24
C MET A 513 7.56 -7.76 22.63
N ILE A 514 6.74 -7.09 21.81
CA ILE A 514 6.23 -5.75 22.09
C ILE A 514 5.41 -5.76 23.38
N PHE A 515 4.42 -6.64 23.50
CA PHE A 515 3.57 -6.76 24.69
C PHE A 515 4.37 -7.02 25.98
N ARG A 516 5.48 -7.78 25.88
CA ARG A 516 6.36 -8.09 27.02
C ARG A 516 7.20 -6.89 27.47
N LEU A 517 7.61 -6.00 26.55
CA LEU A 517 8.67 -5.01 26.78
C LEU A 517 8.27 -3.55 26.51
N CYS A 518 7.05 -3.26 26.05
CA CYS A 518 6.66 -1.90 25.63
C CYS A 518 6.62 -0.87 26.76
N GLY A 519 6.45 -1.28 28.02
CA GLY A 519 6.26 -0.35 29.14
C GLY A 519 5.08 0.58 28.89
N ASN A 520 5.26 1.89 29.15
CA ASN A 520 4.28 2.94 28.84
C ASN A 520 4.55 3.67 27.51
N ARG A 521 5.43 3.12 26.66
CA ARG A 521 5.83 3.78 25.42
C ARG A 521 4.64 3.92 24.47
N ASN A 522 4.52 5.09 23.84
CA ASN A 522 3.59 5.26 22.71
C ASN A 522 4.13 4.48 21.50
N ILE A 523 3.42 3.43 21.11
CA ILE A 523 3.75 2.59 19.96
C ILE A 523 2.60 2.65 18.96
N THR A 524 2.96 2.90 17.71
CA THR A 524 2.10 2.71 16.53
C THR A 524 2.68 1.57 15.71
N LEU A 525 1.83 0.71 15.17
CA LEU A 525 2.23 -0.37 14.28
C LEU A 525 1.91 0.02 12.84
N SER A 526 2.79 -0.30 11.90
CA SER A 526 2.56 -0.03 10.50
C SER A 526 3.01 -1.16 9.60
N SER A 527 2.47 -1.26 8.39
CA SER A 527 2.97 -2.19 7.37
C SER A 527 2.54 -1.77 5.97
N PHE A 528 3.34 -2.13 4.98
CA PHE A 528 2.97 -2.12 3.56
C PHE A 528 2.05 -3.30 3.19
N SER A 529 2.06 -4.40 3.95
CA SER A 529 1.22 -5.57 3.67
C SER A 529 -0.18 -5.36 4.22
N PRO A 530 -1.22 -5.41 3.37
CA PRO A 530 -2.61 -5.42 3.83
C PRO A 530 -2.88 -6.60 4.78
N GLU A 531 -2.33 -7.78 4.52
CA GLU A 531 -2.51 -8.97 5.35
C GLU A 531 -1.96 -8.76 6.76
N ILE A 532 -0.76 -8.17 6.90
CA ILE A 532 -0.21 -7.84 8.21
C ILE A 532 -1.13 -6.86 8.94
N CYS A 533 -1.63 -5.83 8.27
CA CYS A 533 -2.56 -4.87 8.87
C CYS A 533 -3.85 -5.55 9.37
N ILE A 534 -4.39 -6.49 8.59
CA ILE A 534 -5.56 -7.29 8.97
C ILE A 534 -5.23 -8.14 10.21
N LEU A 535 -4.12 -8.88 10.20
CA LEU A 535 -3.73 -9.69 11.36
C LEU A 535 -3.58 -8.83 12.62
N LEU A 536 -2.94 -7.67 12.51
CA LEU A 536 -2.78 -6.74 13.63
C LEU A 536 -4.14 -6.27 14.18
N ALA A 537 -5.10 -5.94 13.32
CA ALA A 537 -6.43 -5.48 13.75
C ALA A 537 -7.19 -6.55 14.56
N TYR A 538 -7.02 -7.82 14.19
CA TYR A 538 -7.69 -8.95 14.84
C TYR A 538 -6.93 -9.53 16.02
N LYS A 539 -5.61 -9.36 16.08
CA LYS A 539 -4.78 -9.88 17.17
C LYS A 539 -4.62 -8.92 18.36
N GLN A 540 -4.77 -7.61 18.17
CA GLN A 540 -4.63 -6.63 19.28
C GLN A 540 -5.56 -5.40 19.17
N GLU A 541 -5.75 -4.66 20.28
CA GLU A 541 -6.51 -3.37 20.37
C GLU A 541 -5.69 -2.23 21.00
N THR A 542 -4.46 -2.52 21.42
CA THR A 542 -3.66 -1.62 22.25
C THR A 542 -2.99 -0.54 21.41
N PHE A 543 -2.46 -0.92 20.25
CA PHE A 543 -1.63 -0.07 19.40
C PHE A 543 -2.39 0.33 18.14
N PRO A 544 -2.44 1.64 17.81
CA PRO A 544 -2.94 2.12 16.53
C PRO A 544 -2.21 1.44 15.36
N ILE A 545 -2.94 1.17 14.29
CA ILE A 545 -2.39 0.54 13.08
C ILE A 545 -2.46 1.56 11.94
N LEU A 546 -1.34 1.82 11.29
CA LEU A 546 -1.25 2.65 10.10
C LEU A 546 -0.91 1.81 8.87
N PHE A 547 -1.72 1.93 7.82
CA PHE A 547 -1.43 1.28 6.55
C PHE A 547 -0.48 2.13 5.71
N ILE A 548 0.67 1.58 5.34
CA ILE A 548 1.65 2.29 4.49
C ILE A 548 1.35 1.97 3.03
N SER A 549 1.25 2.98 2.17
CA SER A 549 0.94 2.80 0.76
C SER A 549 1.76 3.72 -0.14
N LYS A 550 2.12 3.20 -1.31
CA LYS A 550 2.76 3.99 -2.37
C LYS A 550 1.77 4.85 -3.15
N ALA A 551 0.47 4.71 -2.88
CA ALA A 551 -0.62 5.52 -3.42
C ALA A 551 -0.62 5.69 -4.97
N GLY A 552 -0.11 4.68 -5.69
CA GLY A 552 -0.03 4.69 -7.16
C GLY A 552 1.15 5.46 -7.76
N THR A 553 2.02 6.06 -6.94
CA THR A 553 3.24 6.73 -7.42
C THR A 553 4.26 5.75 -8.02
N VAL A 554 4.27 4.51 -7.53
CA VAL A 554 5.02 3.41 -8.14
C VAL A 554 4.12 2.18 -8.24
N PRO A 555 4.38 1.26 -9.19
CA PRO A 555 3.66 0.00 -9.26
C PRO A 555 3.76 -0.78 -7.94
N VAL A 556 2.64 -1.37 -7.55
CA VAL A 556 2.53 -2.26 -6.38
C VAL A 556 1.83 -3.54 -6.79
N GLY A 557 2.14 -4.62 -6.08
CA GLY A 557 1.55 -5.94 -6.32
C GLY A 557 0.12 -6.08 -5.83
N ASP A 558 -0.32 -5.25 -4.88
CA ASP A 558 -1.66 -5.35 -4.28
C ASP A 558 -2.54 -4.18 -4.67
N ILE A 559 -3.71 -4.48 -5.22
CA ILE A 559 -4.72 -3.50 -5.65
C ILE A 559 -5.19 -2.59 -4.51
N ARG A 560 -5.24 -3.07 -3.25
CA ARG A 560 -5.62 -2.27 -2.07
C ARG A 560 -4.59 -1.18 -1.76
N ALA A 561 -3.32 -1.40 -2.14
CA ALA A 561 -2.24 -0.43 -2.02
C ALA A 561 -2.06 0.45 -3.28
N GLY A 562 -2.84 0.21 -4.33
CA GLY A 562 -2.60 0.76 -5.67
C GLY A 562 -2.89 2.24 -5.86
N SER A 563 -3.58 2.88 -4.92
CA SER A 563 -3.96 4.29 -5.02
C SER A 563 -4.21 4.91 -3.65
N LEU A 564 -4.31 6.24 -3.58
CA LEU A 564 -4.72 6.94 -2.36
C LEU A 564 -6.15 6.51 -1.96
N LYS A 565 -7.07 6.42 -2.93
CA LYS A 565 -8.42 5.90 -2.70
C LYS A 565 -8.40 4.50 -2.11
N GLY A 566 -7.64 3.58 -2.72
CA GLY A 566 -7.54 2.20 -2.25
C GLY A 566 -7.02 2.10 -0.82
N ALA A 567 -6.03 2.94 -0.46
CA ALA A 567 -5.49 2.99 0.90
C ALA A 567 -6.52 3.50 1.93
N ILE A 568 -7.29 4.54 1.59
CA ILE A 568 -8.35 5.07 2.46
C ILE A 568 -9.46 4.02 2.64
N ASP A 569 -9.97 3.47 1.53
CA ASP A 569 -11.02 2.46 1.55
C ASP A 569 -10.61 1.24 2.38
N PHE A 570 -9.37 0.78 2.21
CA PHE A 570 -8.81 -0.34 2.97
C PHE A 570 -8.72 -0.01 4.48
N ALA A 571 -8.14 1.15 4.83
CA ALA A 571 -8.02 1.55 6.22
C ALA A 571 -9.38 1.65 6.92
N GLN A 572 -10.39 2.22 6.25
CA GLN A 572 -11.75 2.30 6.78
C GLN A 572 -12.41 0.91 6.90
N ALA A 573 -12.30 0.07 5.87
CA ALA A 573 -12.92 -1.25 5.85
C ALA A 573 -12.42 -2.15 7.00
N TRP A 574 -11.16 -1.97 7.41
CA TRP A 574 -10.53 -2.78 8.46
C TRP A 574 -10.40 -2.05 9.80
N GLY A 575 -10.99 -0.86 9.93
CA GLY A 575 -10.96 -0.09 11.18
C GLY A 575 -9.55 0.28 11.64
N LEU A 576 -8.65 0.57 10.70
CA LEU A 576 -7.29 1.02 11.00
C LEU A 576 -7.31 2.47 11.49
N ALA A 577 -6.27 2.87 12.22
CA ALA A 577 -6.18 4.22 12.76
C ALA A 577 -5.84 5.28 11.69
N GLY A 578 -5.20 4.87 10.60
CA GLY A 578 -4.75 5.81 9.59
C GLY A 578 -3.96 5.21 8.43
N ILE A 579 -3.45 6.10 7.59
CA ILE A 579 -2.61 5.77 6.43
C ILE A 579 -1.33 6.58 6.46
N VAL A 580 -0.25 6.02 5.91
CA VAL A 580 0.99 6.74 5.61
C VAL A 580 1.29 6.56 4.13
N VAL A 581 1.25 7.63 3.34
CA VAL A 581 1.43 7.53 1.89
C VAL A 581 2.67 8.23 1.40
N LEU A 582 3.15 7.89 0.19
CA LEU A 582 4.16 8.73 -0.46
C LEU A 582 3.68 10.18 -0.51
N SER A 583 4.56 11.15 -0.33
CA SER A 583 4.21 12.57 -0.23
C SER A 583 3.67 13.17 -1.55
N ASP A 584 3.96 12.55 -2.69
CA ASP A 584 3.64 13.09 -4.03
C ASP A 584 2.16 13.48 -4.20
N PRO A 585 1.16 12.64 -3.85
CA PRO A 585 -0.25 12.99 -3.96
C PRO A 585 -0.63 14.26 -3.19
N PHE A 586 -0.11 14.42 -1.96
CA PHE A 586 -0.44 15.56 -1.11
C PHE A 586 0.36 16.82 -1.45
N VAL A 587 1.54 16.69 -2.03
CA VAL A 587 2.28 17.85 -2.56
C VAL A 587 1.66 18.32 -3.88
N MET A 588 1.26 17.40 -4.76
CA MET A 588 0.63 17.72 -6.04
C MET A 588 -0.79 18.25 -5.91
N CYS A 589 -1.57 17.69 -4.97
CA CYS A 589 -2.96 18.05 -4.71
C CYS A 589 -3.24 18.09 -3.18
N PRO A 590 -2.84 19.17 -2.47
CA PRO A 590 -3.00 19.26 -1.02
C PRO A 590 -4.44 19.11 -0.52
N ARG A 591 -5.44 19.49 -1.34
CA ARG A 591 -6.87 19.32 -1.02
C ARG A 591 -7.28 17.86 -0.76
N LEU A 592 -6.57 16.90 -1.34
CA LEU A 592 -6.85 15.47 -1.10
C LEU A 592 -6.57 15.06 0.35
N LEU A 593 -5.75 15.83 1.07
CA LEU A 593 -5.50 15.58 2.48
C LEU A 593 -6.75 15.81 3.32
N THR A 594 -7.51 16.88 3.04
CA THR A 594 -8.81 17.13 3.69
C THR A 594 -9.75 15.95 3.50
N TYR A 595 -9.85 15.40 2.28
CA TYR A 595 -10.68 14.22 2.01
C TYR A 595 -10.26 12.99 2.84
N ALA A 596 -8.94 12.73 2.93
CA ALA A 596 -8.43 11.63 3.74
C ALA A 596 -8.69 11.85 5.24
N LYS A 597 -8.62 13.10 5.72
CA LYS A 597 -8.93 13.47 7.11
C LYS A 597 -10.41 13.36 7.42
N ASP A 598 -11.28 13.77 6.50
CA ASP A 598 -12.75 13.68 6.63
C ASP A 598 -13.24 12.22 6.74
N SER A 599 -12.40 11.28 6.31
CA SER A 599 -12.61 9.84 6.47
C SER A 599 -12.33 9.33 7.90
N GLY A 600 -11.95 10.22 8.83
CA GLY A 600 -11.67 9.92 10.24
C GLY A 600 -10.29 9.31 10.50
N LEU A 601 -9.39 9.41 9.52
CA LEU A 601 -8.07 8.78 9.55
C LEU A 601 -6.98 9.73 10.05
N VAL A 602 -5.99 9.17 10.75
CA VAL A 602 -4.67 9.80 10.86
C VAL A 602 -3.98 9.70 9.50
N VAL A 603 -3.45 10.81 9.00
CA VAL A 603 -2.83 10.89 7.68
C VAL A 603 -1.37 11.31 7.84
N GLY A 604 -0.48 10.38 7.54
CA GLY A 604 0.95 10.59 7.46
C GLY A 604 1.45 10.60 6.02
N SER A 605 2.63 11.18 5.81
CA SER A 605 3.36 11.03 4.56
C SER A 605 4.83 10.67 4.78
N TYR A 606 5.40 9.96 3.82
CA TYR A 606 6.82 9.63 3.76
C TYR A 606 7.38 9.94 2.37
N GLY A 607 8.68 10.16 2.29
CA GLY A 607 9.36 10.44 1.04
C GLY A 607 10.18 9.26 0.53
N ASN A 608 10.35 9.20 -0.78
CA ASN A 608 11.31 8.32 -1.45
C ASN A 608 12.11 9.13 -2.48
N PHE A 609 13.25 8.62 -2.94
CA PHE A 609 14.00 9.19 -4.05
C PHE A 609 13.29 8.84 -5.38
N GLY A 610 12.20 9.56 -5.67
CA GLY A 610 11.46 9.48 -6.93
C GLY A 610 11.89 10.53 -7.95
N THR A 611 11.07 10.73 -8.98
CA THR A 611 11.27 11.72 -10.06
C THR A 611 11.56 13.13 -9.53
N TYR A 612 10.95 13.51 -8.42
CA TYR A 612 11.08 14.83 -7.81
C TYR A 612 12.03 14.86 -6.61
N GLY A 613 12.79 13.79 -6.38
CA GLY A 613 13.57 13.60 -5.16
C GLY A 613 12.67 13.34 -3.94
N ASN A 614 13.26 13.40 -2.75
CA ASN A 614 12.55 13.16 -1.51
C ASN A 614 11.84 14.43 -1.04
N LEU A 615 10.53 14.56 -1.34
CA LEU A 615 9.75 15.76 -1.03
C LEU A 615 9.55 16.00 0.47
N THR A 616 9.58 14.94 1.30
CA THR A 616 9.52 15.11 2.77
C THR A 616 10.79 15.70 3.37
N ASP A 617 11.90 15.64 2.64
CA ASP A 617 13.17 16.25 3.04
C ASP A 617 13.32 17.70 2.54
N GLU A 618 12.31 18.24 1.87
CA GLU A 618 12.28 19.61 1.35
C GLU A 618 11.34 20.50 2.21
N PRO A 619 11.86 21.56 2.87
CA PRO A 619 11.08 22.39 3.79
C PRO A 619 9.80 22.96 3.21
N GLU A 620 9.81 23.38 1.94
CA GLU A 620 8.65 23.96 1.27
C GLU A 620 7.52 22.93 1.12
N CYS A 621 7.86 21.71 0.70
CA CYS A 621 6.90 20.61 0.54
C CYS A 621 6.38 20.13 1.88
N ALA A 622 7.22 20.09 2.91
CA ALA A 622 6.80 19.78 4.28
C ALA A 622 5.81 20.81 4.82
N VAL A 623 6.07 22.10 4.63
CA VAL A 623 5.18 23.18 5.07
C VAL A 623 3.85 23.15 4.31
N ILE A 624 3.85 22.90 2.99
CA ILE A 624 2.61 22.79 2.20
C ILE A 624 1.70 21.69 2.74
N GLN A 625 2.26 20.51 3.05
CA GLN A 625 1.47 19.40 3.59
C GLN A 625 0.99 19.70 5.01
N ALA A 626 1.83 20.30 5.86
CA ALA A 626 1.45 20.69 7.22
C ALA A 626 0.34 21.75 7.24
N GLU A 627 0.43 22.78 6.39
CA GLU A 627 -0.62 23.80 6.22
C GLU A 627 -1.94 23.20 5.71
N ALA A 628 -1.88 22.10 4.96
CA ALA A 628 -3.06 21.35 4.51
C ALA A 628 -3.67 20.45 5.59
N GLY A 629 -3.00 20.25 6.74
CA GLY A 629 -3.50 19.48 7.87
C GLY A 629 -2.89 18.08 8.06
N LEU A 630 -1.70 17.81 7.51
CA LEU A 630 -0.99 16.53 7.68
C LEU A 630 -0.69 16.26 9.17
N ASP A 631 -0.94 15.03 9.65
CA ASP A 631 -0.70 14.67 11.05
C ASP A 631 0.76 14.25 11.30
N ALA A 632 1.39 13.59 10.34
CA ALA A 632 2.74 13.05 10.49
C ALA A 632 3.57 13.19 9.22
N ILE A 633 4.80 13.72 9.33
CA ILE A 633 5.77 13.74 8.24
C ILE A 633 7.01 12.92 8.60
N MET A 634 7.25 11.87 7.83
CA MET A 634 8.40 11.00 7.97
C MET A 634 9.54 11.50 7.08
N THR A 635 10.67 11.86 7.67
CA THR A 635 11.78 12.56 6.98
C THR A 635 13.15 12.01 7.38
N ASN A 636 14.11 12.12 6.46
CA ASN A 636 15.52 11.87 6.73
C ASN A 636 16.24 13.11 7.29
N LYS A 637 15.73 14.32 7.03
CA LYS A 637 16.32 15.58 7.49
C LYS A 637 15.59 16.15 8.71
N VAL A 638 15.48 15.35 9.78
CA VAL A 638 14.71 15.63 11.01
C VAL A 638 14.85 17.08 11.50
N ARG A 639 16.10 17.55 11.72
CA ARG A 639 16.32 18.90 12.26
C ARG A 639 15.80 20.00 11.33
N LEU A 640 16.07 19.86 10.03
CA LEU A 640 15.70 20.85 9.02
C LEU A 640 14.18 21.00 8.95
N ILE A 641 13.46 19.89 8.90
CA ILE A 641 12.01 19.88 8.81
C ILE A 641 11.37 20.35 10.12
N SER A 642 11.87 19.89 11.27
CA SER A 642 11.40 20.37 12.58
C SER A 642 11.54 21.89 12.74
N GLU A 643 12.67 22.47 12.31
CA GLU A 643 12.85 23.93 12.29
C GLU A 643 11.90 24.65 11.32
N ALA A 644 11.67 24.08 10.13
CA ALA A 644 10.77 24.66 9.13
C ALA A 644 9.33 24.75 9.65
N LEU A 645 8.81 23.64 10.21
CA LEU A 645 7.47 23.60 10.77
C LEU A 645 7.33 24.52 11.99
N SER A 646 8.35 24.58 12.86
CA SER A 646 8.35 25.46 14.04
C SER A 646 8.31 26.96 13.68
N LYS A 647 8.89 27.37 12.56
CA LYS A 647 8.89 28.78 12.13
C LYS A 647 7.51 29.23 11.66
N THR A 648 6.76 28.35 11.01
CA THR A 648 5.40 28.64 10.52
C THR A 648 4.44 28.87 11.68
N VAL A 649 4.53 28.06 12.74
CA VAL A 649 3.70 28.20 13.96
C VAL A 649 3.93 29.54 14.69
N ARG A 650 5.12 30.15 14.58
CA ARG A 650 5.42 31.45 15.23
C ARG A 650 5.04 32.67 14.38
N ALA A 651 4.67 32.47 13.12
CA ALA A 651 4.41 33.55 12.15
C ALA A 651 2.91 33.76 11.85
N GLY A 652 2.04 32.85 12.30
CA GLY A 652 0.58 33.02 12.37
C GLY A 652 0.16 33.43 13.77
#